data_AF-A0A9E2UW13-F1
#
_entry.id   AF-A0A9E2UW13-F1
#
_cell.length_a   1.000
_cell.length_b   1.000
_cell.length_c   1.000
_cell.angle_alpha   90.00
_cell.angle_beta   90.00
_cell.angle_gamma   90.00
#
_symmetry.space_group_name_H-M   'P 1'
#
loop_
_entity.id
_entity.type
_entity.pdbx_description
1 polymer ?
#
loop_
_entity_poly.entity_id
_entity_poly.type
_entity_poly.pdbx_seq_one_letter_code
_entity_poly.pdbx_strand_id
1 'polypeptide(L)'
;MKASRVPIVAVREGVEGKGRMAVCGINMALTDFCAGNTVYNGICTGQGLEGKRSDLDRLLMNIVDWLGAGSVKAGRKTIETSVKASFAVESSFQFPKPLAVSTNRPFMANPDQFIGLVGARSTYRGGKSTVAEYGKVARELGLQYLVFLEDFEVLKDEEYEKFKKECEANSDDKLIFIPGIRIQTDLGVHYFGFRIGLKLPRLSYLKTGTRKLVQYSKDGICGEYLWSRENGNRVGMACGNFRLEQKMPSGVPPEDYNVLNPFISLYTYQSGKLVDTMMDTYLKCAARTEWVSPITVNLVDSADELRAEWNSDHFKTVYLRDQGQGLNGFKDKIGERGVHFNAVSYVSNGPKIDEWRTSGQDCGGGWWDWTRYRWFVRMAVSSDAGLKEIRVMNGMRPMCRFLPKGAKRFEQELVLTHNDMHNLILIVTDNNGRQAISDEEWDKNQLLQLTWCSDRNNMLSYAGLPAPKAASGSTAGNYPAPWNLEKGGFRENLLPAVNQDRSRLPHFDGQPMWMARVSPAPSISTGTENEGSSRIARDIGRDLCSPDVAIQTAACRLVYDPSVLKPHPWTRGPLVPMKLFNANLRYITFSHAGHQPAPVILESTLKFLKDVTFTNDQRMGIAVLTMSAWNKLGGYDTAAIQYSRTGNLVTRISYIDHNVARSDGAFNRSAYIYFYPSLFGSVGLFSLTDDLIYKYRNTCAVIGYATAGKTFKAGTELKYRIIAMVSGFDEIPSTQLPERFRTMLGLAEKGKVGYEVKVEQGKVTDTEYVLTIDGEGKGFAGEILLPKDMPVSLPVVVENLNDRWTSVLYDREQKRFRPLGMHANKAYCHRALDELKGKIFIGHPFTLDKPELCLSVVQTDMKALTMQIHNPTDQPVSVRVKRSPFFNFVTCEDLTSDVPAGSTVERIIAASK
;
A
#
# COMPACT_ATOMS: atom_id res chain seq x y z
N MET A 1 43.40 -29.63 4.56
CA MET A 1 43.76 -28.27 5.05
C MET A 1 43.01 -28.01 6.35
N LYS A 2 43.71 -27.74 7.46
CA LYS A 2 43.08 -27.16 8.66
C LYS A 2 42.45 -25.84 8.21
N ALA A 3 41.17 -25.62 8.53
CA ALA A 3 40.49 -24.36 8.22
C ALA A 3 41.28 -23.21 8.86
N SER A 4 42.07 -22.49 8.06
CA SER A 4 42.56 -21.19 8.46
C SER A 4 41.33 -20.33 8.71
N ARG A 5 41.31 -19.63 9.85
CA ARG A 5 40.24 -18.70 10.20
C ARG A 5 39.97 -17.80 8.99
N VAL A 6 38.72 -17.73 8.53
CA VAL A 6 38.34 -16.82 7.43
C VAL A 6 38.71 -15.41 7.87
N PRO A 7 39.53 -14.66 7.11
CA PRO A 7 39.90 -13.31 7.49
C PRO A 7 38.66 -12.42 7.51
N ILE A 8 38.47 -11.66 8.59
CA ILE A 8 37.37 -10.68 8.72
C ILE A 8 37.54 -9.55 7.71
N VAL A 9 38.78 -9.22 7.31
CA VAL A 9 39.08 -8.24 6.26
C VAL A 9 40.15 -8.79 5.32
N ALA A 10 39.96 -8.61 4.02
CA ALA A 10 40.94 -8.86 2.98
C ALA A 10 41.09 -7.61 2.09
N VAL A 11 42.32 -7.26 1.72
CA VAL A 11 42.62 -6.17 0.78
C VAL A 11 43.46 -6.71 -0.37
N ARG A 12 43.29 -6.13 -1.56
CA ARG A 12 44.06 -6.50 -2.75
C ARG A 12 44.32 -5.26 -3.62
N GLU A 13 45.57 -5.09 -4.03
CA GLU A 13 45.97 -4.11 -5.04
C GLU A 13 46.00 -4.74 -6.44
N GLY A 14 45.90 -3.91 -7.48
CA GLY A 14 46.03 -4.35 -8.88
C GLY A 14 44.90 -5.27 -9.33
N VAL A 15 43.70 -5.16 -8.75
CA VAL A 15 42.55 -5.99 -9.15
C VAL A 15 42.22 -5.71 -10.62
N GLU A 16 42.38 -6.73 -11.46
CA GLU A 16 42.27 -6.65 -12.91
C GLU A 16 43.13 -5.54 -13.55
N GLY A 17 44.24 -5.17 -12.90
CA GLY A 17 45.11 -4.07 -13.34
C GLY A 17 44.49 -2.67 -13.20
N LYS A 18 43.36 -2.52 -12.52
CA LYS A 18 42.52 -1.30 -12.56
C LYS A 18 42.30 -0.60 -11.22
N GLY A 19 42.72 -1.17 -10.09
CA GLY A 19 42.57 -0.49 -8.80
C GLY A 19 42.76 -1.36 -7.56
N ARG A 20 42.19 -0.88 -6.46
CA ARG A 20 42.23 -1.47 -5.12
C ARG A 20 40.87 -2.09 -4.79
N MET A 21 40.87 -3.20 -4.05
CA MET A 21 39.67 -3.84 -3.53
C MET A 21 39.87 -4.16 -2.05
N ALA A 22 38.84 -3.90 -1.26
CA ALA A 22 38.75 -4.34 0.12
C ALA A 22 37.43 -5.13 0.30
N VAL A 23 37.51 -6.24 1.01
CA VAL A 23 36.37 -7.07 1.39
C VAL A 23 36.38 -7.18 2.90
N CYS A 24 35.33 -6.68 3.55
CA CYS A 24 35.14 -6.74 4.99
C CYS A 24 33.93 -7.64 5.27
N GLY A 25 34.17 -8.82 5.83
CA GLY A 25 33.17 -9.78 6.23
C GLY A 25 32.58 -9.40 7.59
N ILE A 26 31.63 -8.46 7.58
CA ILE A 26 30.85 -8.07 8.77
C ILE A 26 29.38 -8.43 8.57
N ASN A 27 28.71 -8.78 9.67
CA ASN A 27 27.26 -8.89 9.64
C ASN A 27 26.69 -7.50 9.32
N MET A 28 25.78 -7.41 8.35
CA MET A 28 25.23 -6.13 7.89
C MET A 28 24.52 -5.34 9.01
N ALA A 29 23.99 -6.04 10.03
CA ALA A 29 23.40 -5.44 11.23
C ALA A 29 24.42 -4.69 12.11
N LEU A 30 25.71 -4.89 11.88
CA LEU A 30 26.84 -4.33 12.62
C LEU A 30 27.65 -3.32 11.77
N THR A 31 27.08 -2.85 10.66
CA THR A 31 27.71 -1.86 9.78
C THR A 31 27.52 -0.43 10.30
N ASP A 32 28.33 0.49 9.78
CA ASP A 32 28.34 1.92 10.12
C ASP A 32 26.97 2.61 9.90
N PHE A 33 26.12 2.05 9.03
CA PHE A 33 24.75 2.52 8.82
C PHE A 33 23.82 2.27 10.02
N CYS A 34 24.27 1.50 11.02
CA CYS A 34 23.60 1.25 12.29
C CYS A 34 24.30 1.95 13.47
N ALA A 35 25.40 2.69 13.25
CA ALA A 35 26.28 3.21 14.31
C ALA A 35 25.62 4.25 15.24
N GLY A 36 24.53 4.88 14.80
CA GLY A 36 23.71 5.76 15.66
C GLY A 36 22.67 5.02 16.51
N ASN A 37 22.37 3.75 16.21
CA ASN A 37 21.31 3.00 16.87
C ASN A 37 21.72 2.67 18.31
N THR A 38 21.00 3.26 19.27
CA THR A 38 21.24 3.12 20.71
C THR A 38 21.18 1.67 21.19
N VAL A 39 20.56 0.76 20.44
CA VAL A 39 20.50 -0.65 20.86
C VAL A 39 21.84 -1.37 20.69
N TYR A 40 22.61 -1.02 19.66
CA TYR A 40 23.97 -1.55 19.55
C TYR A 40 24.96 -0.73 20.38
N ASN A 41 24.60 0.50 20.78
CA ASN A 41 25.37 1.38 21.68
C ASN A 41 26.88 1.46 21.34
N GLY A 42 27.25 1.33 20.07
CA GLY A 42 28.65 1.29 19.67
C GLY A 42 29.40 0.00 20.01
N ILE A 43 28.75 -1.12 20.36
CA ILE A 43 29.38 -2.42 20.63
C ILE A 43 30.31 -2.84 19.48
N CYS A 44 29.93 -2.58 18.22
CA CYS A 44 30.77 -2.93 17.08
C CYS A 44 31.58 -1.77 16.51
N THR A 45 31.24 -0.52 16.79
CA THR A 45 31.77 0.67 16.10
C THR A 45 32.58 1.59 17.02
N GLY A 46 32.28 1.57 18.33
CA GLY A 46 32.89 2.40 19.36
C GLY A 46 33.02 1.71 20.72
N GLN A 47 32.00 1.82 21.59
CA GLN A 47 32.01 1.31 22.98
C GLN A 47 32.65 -0.09 23.15
N GLY A 48 32.38 -1.01 22.23
CA GLY A 48 32.90 -2.36 22.34
C GLY A 48 32.18 -3.24 23.36
N LEU A 49 32.71 -4.44 23.66
CA LEU A 49 32.10 -5.43 24.56
C LEU A 49 33.08 -5.77 25.69
N GLU A 50 32.58 -6.08 26.90
CA GLU A 50 33.40 -6.49 28.05
C GLU A 50 34.53 -5.49 28.40
N GLY A 51 34.25 -4.19 28.28
CA GLY A 51 35.22 -3.13 28.55
C GLY A 51 36.32 -2.97 27.49
N LYS A 52 36.23 -3.70 26.36
CA LYS A 52 37.15 -3.57 25.23
C LYS A 52 36.50 -2.82 24.09
N ARG A 53 36.99 -1.60 23.82
CA ARG A 53 36.59 -0.75 22.69
C ARG A 53 36.69 -1.47 21.34
N SER A 54 35.75 -1.21 20.43
CA SER A 54 35.84 -1.64 19.03
C SER A 54 36.51 -0.58 18.18
N ASP A 55 37.31 -1.01 17.20
CA ASP A 55 38.01 -0.16 16.22
C ASP A 55 37.43 -0.32 14.79
N LEU A 56 36.23 -0.89 14.64
CA LEU A 56 35.65 -1.17 13.33
C LEU A 56 35.46 0.11 12.49
N ASP A 57 34.98 1.21 13.05
CA ASP A 57 34.79 2.47 12.31
C ASP A 57 36.13 2.99 11.79
N ARG A 58 37.16 2.92 12.63
CA ARG A 58 38.52 3.29 12.25
C ARG A 58 39.03 2.41 11.10
N LEU A 59 38.75 1.11 11.16
CA LEU A 59 39.11 0.16 10.10
C LEU A 59 38.37 0.46 8.78
N LEU A 60 37.06 0.70 8.84
CA LEU A 60 36.24 1.03 7.66
C LEU A 60 36.68 2.35 7.01
N MET A 61 36.93 3.40 7.81
CA MET A 61 37.43 4.68 7.30
C MET A 61 38.81 4.54 6.65
N ASN A 62 39.72 3.79 7.28
CA ASN A 62 41.03 3.52 6.68
C ASN A 62 40.90 2.77 5.35
N ILE A 63 39.94 1.85 5.24
CA ILE A 63 39.65 1.14 3.98
C ILE A 63 39.14 2.12 2.92
N VAL A 64 38.19 3.00 3.25
CA VAL A 64 37.64 4.00 2.30
C VAL A 64 38.73 4.97 1.84
N ASP A 65 39.54 5.51 2.77
CA ASP A 65 40.67 6.38 2.46
C ASP A 65 41.68 5.64 1.55
N TRP A 66 41.98 4.37 1.84
CA TRP A 66 42.89 3.55 1.02
C TRP A 66 42.34 3.26 -0.38
N LEU A 67 41.04 2.98 -0.52
CA LEU A 67 40.36 2.80 -1.81
C LEU A 67 40.34 4.10 -2.62
N GLY A 68 40.12 5.25 -1.95
CA GLY A 68 40.03 6.58 -2.56
C GLY A 68 41.37 7.17 -3.01
N ALA A 69 42.48 6.81 -2.37
CA ALA A 69 43.80 7.41 -2.60
C ALA A 69 44.26 7.36 -4.07
N GLY A 70 43.91 6.31 -4.83
CA GLY A 70 44.22 6.22 -6.26
C GLY A 70 43.45 7.24 -7.10
N SER A 71 42.17 7.47 -6.77
CA SER A 71 41.32 8.46 -7.44
C SER A 71 41.77 9.89 -7.13
N VAL A 72 42.18 10.17 -5.89
CA VAL A 72 42.77 11.45 -5.48
C VAL A 72 44.06 11.72 -6.24
N LYS A 73 44.99 10.74 -6.30
CA LYS A 73 46.24 10.86 -7.07
C LYS A 73 46.00 11.08 -8.57
N ALA A 74 44.89 10.55 -9.11
CA ALA A 74 44.50 10.73 -10.51
C ALA A 74 43.68 12.02 -10.77
N GLY A 75 43.51 12.91 -9.78
CA GLY A 75 42.82 14.19 -9.96
C GLY A 75 41.30 14.08 -10.20
N ARG A 76 40.69 12.94 -9.87
CA ARG A 76 39.22 12.79 -9.99
C ARG A 76 38.55 13.60 -8.89
N LYS A 77 37.47 14.32 -9.22
CA LYS A 77 36.64 15.00 -8.21
C LYS A 77 36.04 13.96 -7.24
N THR A 78 36.61 13.87 -6.05
CA THR A 78 36.19 13.03 -4.93
C THR A 78 36.36 13.82 -3.63
N ILE A 79 35.79 13.33 -2.54
CA ILE A 79 36.09 13.84 -1.20
C ILE A 79 37.56 13.50 -0.90
N GLU A 80 38.40 14.49 -0.60
CA GLU A 80 39.85 14.32 -0.38
C GLU A 80 40.18 13.65 0.96
N THR A 81 39.28 13.74 1.94
CA THR A 81 39.44 13.11 3.26
C THR A 81 38.07 12.80 3.85
N SER A 82 37.88 11.60 4.39
CA SER A 82 36.63 11.24 5.08
C SER A 82 36.33 12.22 6.21
N VAL A 83 35.10 12.75 6.29
CA VAL A 83 34.68 13.70 7.34
C VAL A 83 34.44 12.94 8.64
N LYS A 84 35.49 12.77 9.45
CA LYS A 84 35.42 11.98 10.70
C LYS A 84 34.48 12.58 11.75
N ALA A 85 34.16 13.87 11.64
CA ALA A 85 33.27 14.60 12.54
C ALA A 85 31.78 14.25 12.36
N SER A 86 31.34 13.76 11.19
CA SER A 86 29.93 13.37 10.97
C SER A 86 29.51 12.13 11.78
N PHE A 87 30.46 11.46 12.44
CA PHE A 87 30.27 10.32 13.32
C PHE A 87 30.25 10.71 14.80
N ALA A 88 30.56 11.96 15.14
CA ALA A 88 30.24 12.46 16.46
C ALA A 88 28.70 12.48 16.56
N VAL A 89 28.13 11.62 17.39
CA VAL A 89 26.70 11.64 17.68
C VAL A 89 26.43 12.96 18.40
N GLU A 90 26.17 14.03 17.65
CA GLU A 90 25.62 15.24 18.23
C GLU A 90 24.31 14.87 18.93
N SER A 91 24.18 15.35 20.16
CA SER A 91 23.09 15.05 21.08
C SER A 91 21.72 15.17 20.41
N SER A 92 20.94 14.09 20.49
CA SER A 92 19.51 13.99 20.14
C SER A 92 19.12 14.52 18.76
N PHE A 93 18.69 13.62 17.88
CA PHE A 93 17.95 14.00 16.68
C PHE A 93 16.81 14.97 17.05
N GLN A 94 16.92 16.23 16.62
CA GLN A 94 15.83 17.17 16.77
C GLN A 94 14.90 17.00 15.58
N PHE A 95 13.62 16.71 15.85
CA PHE A 95 12.61 16.77 14.82
C PHE A 95 12.70 18.13 14.12
N PRO A 96 12.62 18.18 12.78
CA PRO A 96 12.51 19.46 12.10
C PRO A 96 11.34 20.22 12.73
N LYS A 97 11.57 21.50 13.06
CA LYS A 97 10.52 22.36 13.58
C LYS A 97 9.28 22.19 12.68
N PRO A 98 8.08 22.03 13.26
CA PRO A 98 6.88 21.86 12.47
C PRO A 98 6.84 22.92 11.37
N LEU A 99 6.56 22.49 10.14
CA LEU A 99 6.31 23.44 9.07
C LEU A 99 5.15 24.31 9.56
N ALA A 100 5.34 25.63 9.62
CA ALA A 100 4.24 26.55 9.84
C ALA A 100 3.29 26.35 8.65
N VAL A 101 2.27 25.53 8.84
CA VAL A 101 1.24 25.31 7.84
C VAL A 101 0.42 26.60 7.82
N SER A 102 0.78 27.51 6.93
CA SER A 102 -0.05 28.69 6.67
C SER A 102 -1.46 28.23 6.32
N THR A 103 -2.44 29.10 6.54
CA THR A 103 -3.82 28.93 6.04
C THR A 103 -3.86 28.72 4.52
N ASN A 104 -2.77 29.03 3.81
CA ASN A 104 -2.59 28.91 2.38
C ASN A 104 -1.41 27.97 2.07
N ARG A 105 -1.59 26.65 2.17
CA ARG A 105 -0.66 25.75 1.48
C ARG A 105 -0.70 26.10 -0.01
N PRO A 106 0.42 26.46 -0.65
CA PRO A 106 0.40 26.83 -2.05
C PRO A 106 -0.02 25.61 -2.86
N PHE A 107 -1.04 25.79 -3.70
CA PHE A 107 -1.35 24.82 -4.72
C PHE A 107 -0.27 24.87 -5.80
N MET A 108 0.06 23.71 -6.36
CA MET A 108 0.88 23.69 -7.59
C MET A 108 0.12 24.41 -8.70
N ALA A 109 0.85 25.09 -9.58
CA ALA A 109 0.26 25.73 -10.75
C ALA A 109 -0.48 24.72 -11.63
N ASN A 110 -1.50 25.18 -12.37
CA ASN A 110 -2.27 24.30 -13.23
C ASN A 110 -1.36 23.73 -14.33
N PRO A 111 -1.40 22.41 -14.58
CA PRO A 111 -0.57 21.81 -15.61
C PRO A 111 -1.00 22.27 -16.99
N ASP A 112 -0.04 22.33 -17.92
CA ASP A 112 -0.33 22.44 -19.34
C ASP A 112 -1.06 21.17 -19.79
N GLN A 113 -2.10 21.34 -20.60
CA GLN A 113 -2.94 20.24 -21.08
C GLN A 113 -2.74 20.06 -22.58
N PHE A 114 -2.43 18.83 -22.99
CA PHE A 114 -2.23 18.46 -24.39
C PHE A 114 -3.19 17.34 -24.77
N ILE A 115 -3.98 17.53 -25.82
CA ILE A 115 -4.92 16.53 -26.31
C ILE A 115 -4.41 15.88 -27.60
N GLY A 116 -4.63 14.58 -27.70
CA GLY A 116 -4.18 13.80 -28.85
C GLY A 116 -4.77 12.41 -28.85
N LEU A 117 -4.23 11.57 -29.74
CA LEU A 117 -4.71 10.20 -29.92
C LEU A 117 -3.58 9.19 -29.72
N VAL A 118 -3.92 8.04 -29.16
CA VAL A 118 -3.01 6.92 -28.90
C VAL A 118 -3.53 5.69 -29.62
N GLY A 119 -2.74 5.14 -30.55
CA GLY A 119 -3.10 3.89 -31.26
C GLY A 119 -3.06 3.95 -32.78
N ALA A 120 -2.49 4.99 -33.39
CA ALA A 120 -2.29 5.00 -34.84
C ALA A 120 -1.32 3.89 -35.27
N ARG A 121 -1.54 3.32 -36.46
CA ARG A 121 -0.62 2.36 -37.08
C ARG A 121 -0.25 2.80 -38.49
N SER A 122 1.03 2.80 -38.80
CA SER A 122 1.55 3.27 -40.07
C SER A 122 1.77 2.13 -41.07
N THR A 123 2.20 2.48 -42.28
CA THR A 123 2.64 1.53 -43.30
C THR A 123 3.86 0.70 -42.88
N TYR A 124 4.55 1.06 -41.79
CA TYR A 124 5.66 0.26 -41.29
C TYR A 124 5.19 -1.12 -40.87
N ARG A 125 4.25 -1.26 -39.91
CA ARG A 125 3.56 -2.52 -39.61
C ARG A 125 2.26 -2.31 -38.81
N GLY A 126 1.15 -2.24 -39.53
CA GLY A 126 -0.19 -2.43 -38.95
C GLY A 126 -1.27 -1.55 -39.57
N GLY A 127 -0.90 -0.51 -40.33
CA GLY A 127 -1.83 0.36 -41.02
C GLY A 127 -1.49 0.59 -42.50
N LYS A 128 -2.21 1.53 -43.08
CA LYS A 128 -2.33 1.83 -44.52
C LYS A 128 -1.78 3.20 -44.88
N SER A 129 -1.55 4.08 -43.91
CA SER A 129 -1.03 5.44 -44.12
C SER A 129 0.38 5.64 -43.56
N THR A 130 1.17 6.45 -44.24
CA THR A 130 2.52 6.87 -43.83
C THR A 130 2.47 7.86 -42.67
N VAL A 131 3.59 8.05 -41.97
CA VAL A 131 3.68 9.04 -40.89
C VAL A 131 3.37 10.46 -41.40
N ALA A 132 3.79 10.79 -42.63
CA ALA A 132 3.52 12.09 -43.24
C ALA A 132 2.03 12.34 -43.55
N GLU A 133 1.30 11.30 -43.98
CA GLU A 133 -0.15 11.40 -44.21
C GLU A 133 -0.91 11.60 -42.90
N TYR A 134 -0.54 10.89 -41.83
CA TYR A 134 -1.02 11.19 -40.48
C TYR A 134 -0.62 12.61 -40.05
N GLY A 135 0.61 13.03 -40.36
CA GLY A 135 1.15 14.39 -40.29
C GLY A 135 0.17 15.45 -40.70
N LYS A 136 -0.26 15.36 -41.97
CA LYS A 136 -1.19 16.30 -42.58
C LYS A 136 -2.53 16.33 -41.85
N VAL A 137 -3.15 15.17 -41.63
CA VAL A 137 -4.48 15.08 -41.01
C VAL A 137 -4.47 15.55 -39.55
N ALA A 138 -3.46 15.15 -38.76
CA ALA A 138 -3.35 15.55 -37.36
C ALA A 138 -3.24 17.08 -37.20
N ARG A 139 -2.52 17.76 -38.11
CA ARG A 139 -2.41 19.23 -38.11
C ARG A 139 -3.73 19.91 -38.48
N GLU A 140 -4.42 19.39 -39.48
CA GLU A 140 -5.75 19.90 -39.88
C GLU A 140 -6.77 19.79 -38.74
N LEU A 141 -6.66 18.73 -37.94
CA LEU A 141 -7.56 18.46 -36.81
C LEU A 141 -7.13 19.14 -35.49
N GLY A 142 -5.94 19.77 -35.47
CA GLY A 142 -5.42 20.46 -34.29
C GLY A 142 -4.95 19.53 -33.17
N LEU A 143 -4.54 18.30 -33.48
CA LEU A 143 -3.89 17.42 -32.49
C LEU A 143 -2.57 18.05 -32.03
N GLN A 144 -2.25 17.87 -30.75
CA GLN A 144 -0.98 18.32 -30.18
C GLN A 144 0.02 17.17 -30.04
N TYR A 145 -0.46 15.93 -30.03
CA TYR A 145 0.38 14.74 -30.16
C TYR A 145 -0.37 13.60 -30.87
N LEU A 146 0.40 12.70 -31.48
CA LEU A 146 -0.08 11.42 -31.99
C LEU A 146 0.87 10.30 -31.57
N VAL A 147 0.37 9.31 -30.85
CA VAL A 147 1.13 8.10 -30.47
C VAL A 147 0.79 6.97 -31.43
N PHE A 148 1.83 6.40 -32.03
CA PHE A 148 1.73 5.19 -32.82
C PHE A 148 1.91 3.95 -31.95
N LEU A 149 1.18 2.88 -32.25
CA LEU A 149 1.32 1.56 -31.61
C LEU A 149 1.51 0.48 -32.68
N GLU A 150 2.68 0.48 -33.31
CA GLU A 150 3.06 -0.51 -34.34
C GLU A 150 3.03 -1.94 -33.78
N ASP A 151 2.72 -2.92 -34.64
CA ASP A 151 2.66 -4.31 -34.21
C ASP A 151 4.05 -4.95 -34.10
N PHE A 152 4.51 -5.15 -32.86
CA PHE A 152 5.85 -5.71 -32.61
C PHE A 152 6.05 -7.09 -33.23
N GLU A 153 4.99 -7.90 -33.36
CA GLU A 153 5.10 -9.28 -33.84
C GLU A 153 5.60 -9.35 -35.29
N VAL A 154 5.38 -8.31 -36.08
CA VAL A 154 5.79 -8.24 -37.49
C VAL A 154 6.80 -7.12 -37.79
N LEU A 155 7.06 -6.23 -36.83
CA LEU A 155 7.99 -5.09 -36.98
C LEU A 155 9.45 -5.51 -36.92
N LYS A 156 10.23 -5.10 -37.94
CA LYS A 156 11.68 -5.34 -38.00
C LYS A 156 12.45 -4.17 -37.40
N ASP A 157 13.62 -4.46 -36.83
CA ASP A 157 14.45 -3.45 -36.15
C ASP A 157 14.87 -2.31 -37.11
N GLU A 158 15.29 -2.65 -38.34
CA GLU A 158 15.67 -1.67 -39.37
C GLU A 158 14.50 -0.78 -39.82
N GLU A 159 13.30 -1.34 -39.89
CA GLU A 159 12.06 -0.63 -40.21
C GLU A 159 11.71 0.34 -39.09
N TYR A 160 11.86 -0.09 -37.85
CA TYR A 160 11.60 0.72 -36.68
C TYR A 160 12.55 1.92 -36.54
N GLU A 161 13.83 1.77 -36.89
CA GLU A 161 14.76 2.91 -36.92
C GLU A 161 14.37 3.96 -37.96
N LYS A 162 13.86 3.55 -39.13
CA LYS A 162 13.34 4.47 -40.15
C LYS A 162 12.06 5.15 -39.65
N PHE A 163 11.14 4.38 -39.08
CA PHE A 163 9.90 4.87 -38.49
C PHE A 163 10.13 5.95 -37.42
N LYS A 164 11.10 5.74 -36.50
CA LYS A 164 11.45 6.76 -35.49
C LYS A 164 11.90 8.08 -36.12
N LYS A 165 12.75 8.01 -37.15
CA LYS A 165 13.22 9.19 -37.88
C LYS A 165 12.09 9.92 -38.60
N GLU A 166 11.13 9.18 -39.16
CA GLU A 166 9.94 9.79 -39.76
C GLU A 166 9.05 10.48 -38.73
N CYS A 167 8.85 9.89 -37.56
CA CYS A 167 8.14 10.55 -36.46
C CYS A 167 8.82 11.86 -36.07
N GLU A 168 10.14 11.85 -35.91
CA GLU A 168 10.93 13.05 -35.60
C GLU A 168 10.81 14.11 -36.70
N ALA A 169 10.95 13.72 -37.97
CA ALA A 169 10.88 14.64 -39.11
C ALA A 169 9.50 15.30 -39.30
N ASN A 170 8.42 14.68 -38.80
CA ASN A 170 7.06 15.22 -38.88
C ASN A 170 6.63 15.96 -37.61
N SER A 171 7.47 15.96 -36.55
CA SER A 171 7.20 16.64 -35.28
C SER A 171 7.68 18.10 -35.29
N ASP A 172 7.00 18.98 -34.57
CA ASP A 172 7.42 20.37 -34.32
C ASP A 172 6.94 20.87 -32.94
N ASP A 173 6.91 22.20 -32.76
CA ASP A 173 6.52 22.89 -31.53
C ASP A 173 5.00 22.85 -31.25
N LYS A 174 4.19 22.43 -32.23
CA LYS A 174 2.72 22.37 -32.14
C LYS A 174 2.15 20.96 -32.19
N LEU A 175 2.88 20.01 -32.77
CA LEU A 175 2.47 18.61 -32.89
C LEU A 175 3.69 17.70 -32.76
N ILE A 176 3.60 16.71 -31.87
CA ILE A 176 4.64 15.69 -31.69
C ILE A 176 4.15 14.28 -32.03
N PHE A 177 4.93 13.56 -32.83
CA PHE A 177 4.71 12.15 -33.15
C PHE A 177 5.58 11.28 -32.25
N ILE A 178 4.94 10.35 -31.55
CA ILE A 178 5.60 9.54 -30.54
C ILE A 178 5.63 8.09 -31.00
N PRO A 179 6.83 7.52 -31.26
CA PRO A 179 6.95 6.13 -31.65
C PRO A 179 6.62 5.21 -30.47
N GLY A 180 5.85 4.17 -30.76
CA GLY A 180 5.41 3.19 -29.80
C GLY A 180 5.10 1.85 -30.46
N ILE A 181 4.96 0.83 -29.62
CA ILE A 181 4.58 -0.52 -30.05
C ILE A 181 3.46 -1.07 -29.19
N ARG A 182 2.65 -1.94 -29.78
CA ARG A 182 1.85 -2.93 -29.05
C ARG A 182 2.54 -4.28 -29.10
N ILE A 183 2.45 -5.05 -28.03
CA ILE A 183 3.12 -6.33 -27.89
C ILE A 183 2.32 -7.29 -27.02
N GLN A 184 2.33 -8.58 -27.36
CA GLN A 184 1.63 -9.62 -26.61
C GLN A 184 2.62 -10.45 -25.78
N THR A 185 2.20 -10.95 -24.62
CA THR A 185 2.92 -12.01 -23.89
C THR A 185 2.60 -13.39 -24.43
N ASP A 186 3.40 -14.37 -24.06
CA ASP A 186 3.13 -15.78 -24.33
C ASP A 186 1.93 -16.37 -23.59
N LEU A 187 1.32 -15.61 -22.67
CA LEU A 187 0.04 -15.92 -22.04
C LEU A 187 -1.17 -15.26 -22.71
N GLY A 188 -0.95 -14.37 -23.69
CA GLY A 188 -2.01 -13.69 -24.42
C GLY A 188 -2.34 -12.26 -23.95
N VAL A 189 -1.59 -11.71 -23.00
CA VAL A 189 -1.81 -10.36 -22.46
C VAL A 189 -1.28 -9.30 -23.42
N HIS A 190 -2.07 -8.26 -23.69
CA HIS A 190 -1.65 -7.14 -24.54
C HIS A 190 -1.08 -5.98 -23.71
N TYR A 191 0.12 -5.54 -24.10
CA TYR A 191 0.79 -4.35 -23.59
C TYR A 191 0.99 -3.33 -24.69
N PHE A 192 1.13 -2.07 -24.29
CA PHE A 192 1.70 -1.02 -25.12
C PHE A 192 2.86 -0.34 -24.39
N GLY A 193 3.76 0.24 -25.17
CA GLY A 193 4.82 1.10 -24.65
C GLY A 193 5.21 2.14 -25.69
N PHE A 194 5.34 3.39 -25.26
CA PHE A 194 5.74 4.49 -26.13
C PHE A 194 6.57 5.54 -25.40
N ARG A 195 7.55 6.07 -26.13
CA ARG A 195 8.40 7.20 -25.74
C ARG A 195 9.23 7.65 -26.93
N ILE A 196 9.73 8.87 -26.88
CA ILE A 196 10.80 9.29 -27.79
C ILE A 196 12.07 8.51 -27.44
N GLY A 197 12.67 7.87 -28.45
CA GLY A 197 13.84 7.00 -28.28
C GLY A 197 13.52 5.60 -27.72
N LEU A 198 12.27 5.12 -27.84
CA LEU A 198 11.88 3.78 -27.39
C LEU A 198 12.76 2.70 -28.05
N LYS A 199 13.29 1.78 -27.24
CA LYS A 199 14.02 0.59 -27.65
C LYS A 199 13.09 -0.63 -27.70
N LEU A 200 13.19 -1.41 -28.77
CA LEU A 200 12.44 -2.65 -28.91
C LEU A 200 12.93 -3.73 -27.92
N PRO A 201 12.07 -4.66 -27.49
CA PRO A 201 12.45 -5.80 -26.67
C PRO A 201 13.57 -6.64 -27.30
N ARG A 202 14.58 -6.99 -26.51
CA ARG A 202 15.65 -7.91 -26.92
C ARG A 202 15.15 -9.34 -27.00
N LEU A 203 15.81 -10.18 -27.80
CA LEU A 203 15.50 -11.61 -27.92
C LEU A 203 15.45 -12.35 -26.57
N SER A 204 16.28 -11.95 -25.60
CA SER A 204 16.28 -12.56 -24.26
C SER A 204 15.03 -12.24 -23.41
N TYR A 205 14.21 -11.27 -23.83
CA TYR A 205 12.96 -10.90 -23.17
C TYR A 205 11.75 -11.60 -23.81
N LEU A 206 11.97 -12.35 -24.88
CA LEU A 206 10.95 -13.01 -25.67
C LEU A 206 10.93 -14.50 -25.38
N LYS A 207 9.77 -15.13 -25.55
CA LYS A 207 9.69 -16.57 -25.57
C LYS A 207 10.43 -17.10 -26.78
N THR A 208 11.33 -18.06 -26.56
CA THR A 208 12.19 -18.64 -27.60
C THR A 208 11.40 -19.04 -28.85
N GLY A 209 11.85 -18.58 -30.02
CA GLY A 209 11.21 -18.86 -31.31
C GLY A 209 9.97 -18.02 -31.61
N THR A 210 9.65 -17.02 -30.79
CA THR A 210 8.48 -16.15 -30.98
C THR A 210 8.83 -14.67 -30.82
N ARG A 211 7.94 -13.77 -31.25
CA ARG A 211 8.00 -12.34 -30.95
C ARG A 211 7.00 -11.91 -29.86
N LYS A 212 6.82 -12.79 -28.86
CA LYS A 212 5.98 -12.53 -27.69
C LYS A 212 6.85 -12.40 -26.44
N LEU A 213 6.51 -11.46 -25.55
CA LEU A 213 7.20 -11.31 -24.28
C LEU A 213 7.05 -12.59 -23.46
N VAL A 214 8.15 -13.06 -22.88
CA VAL A 214 8.10 -14.22 -22.00
C VAL A 214 7.54 -13.81 -20.65
N GLN A 215 6.48 -14.47 -20.18
CA GLN A 215 5.90 -14.14 -18.88
C GLN A 215 6.83 -14.54 -17.72
N TYR A 216 7.71 -15.52 -17.93
CA TYR A 216 8.69 -15.96 -16.95
C TYR A 216 9.96 -16.47 -17.64
N SER A 217 11.06 -15.71 -17.56
CA SER A 217 12.36 -16.11 -18.09
C SER A 217 13.06 -17.14 -17.20
N LYS A 218 14.13 -17.77 -17.70
CA LYS A 218 15.00 -18.67 -16.89
C LYS A 218 15.59 -17.97 -15.66
N ASP A 219 15.76 -16.65 -15.73
CA ASP A 219 16.32 -15.82 -14.66
C ASP A 219 15.24 -15.34 -13.66
N GLY A 220 13.99 -15.76 -13.83
CA GLY A 220 12.90 -15.49 -12.89
C GLY A 220 12.25 -14.11 -13.01
N ILE A 221 12.54 -13.36 -14.07
CA ILE A 221 11.97 -12.04 -14.35
C ILE A 221 11.15 -12.09 -15.64
N CYS A 222 10.02 -11.40 -15.65
CA CYS A 222 9.13 -11.30 -16.81
C CYS A 222 9.66 -10.31 -17.87
N GLY A 223 9.40 -10.62 -19.14
CA GLY A 223 9.94 -9.90 -20.30
C GLY A 223 9.44 -8.45 -20.37
N GLU A 224 8.19 -8.19 -20.00
CA GLU A 224 7.61 -6.85 -19.97
C GLU A 224 8.34 -5.94 -18.98
N TYR A 225 8.73 -6.47 -17.81
CA TYR A 225 9.45 -5.69 -16.81
C TYR A 225 10.87 -5.37 -17.27
N LEU A 226 11.56 -6.35 -17.89
CA LEU A 226 12.89 -6.14 -18.45
C LEU A 226 12.88 -5.09 -19.56
N TRP A 227 11.90 -5.17 -20.46
CA TRP A 227 11.71 -4.19 -21.53
C TRP A 227 11.39 -2.79 -20.98
N SER A 228 10.51 -2.70 -19.97
CA SER A 228 10.22 -1.45 -19.28
C SER A 228 11.47 -0.84 -18.64
N ARG A 229 12.28 -1.67 -17.99
CA ARG A 229 13.52 -1.24 -17.33
C ARG A 229 14.56 -0.72 -18.29
N GLU A 230 14.74 -1.38 -19.42
CA GLU A 230 15.64 -0.89 -20.46
C GLU A 230 15.23 0.48 -21.02
N ASN A 231 13.94 0.78 -20.98
CA ASN A 231 13.36 2.03 -21.47
C ASN A 231 13.17 3.09 -20.38
N GLY A 232 13.86 2.98 -19.25
CA GLY A 232 13.88 4.01 -18.21
C GLY A 232 12.75 3.92 -17.18
N ASN A 233 11.98 2.82 -17.16
CA ASN A 233 10.95 2.54 -16.15
C ASN A 233 10.01 3.76 -15.93
N ARG A 234 9.70 4.04 -14.65
CA ARG A 234 8.74 5.03 -14.14
C ARG A 234 8.87 6.44 -14.72
N VAL A 235 10.03 6.80 -15.25
CA VAL A 235 10.31 8.17 -15.72
C VAL A 235 10.34 8.22 -17.24
N GLY A 236 10.91 7.19 -17.88
CA GLY A 236 11.28 7.24 -19.29
C GLY A 236 10.21 6.82 -20.28
N MET A 237 9.17 6.07 -19.89
CA MET A 237 8.21 5.47 -20.81
C MET A 237 6.79 5.44 -20.25
N ALA A 238 5.80 5.67 -21.12
CA ALA A 238 4.41 5.33 -20.82
C ALA A 238 4.18 3.87 -21.23
N CYS A 239 3.92 3.01 -20.25
CA CYS A 239 3.73 1.57 -20.44
C CYS A 239 2.47 1.10 -19.72
N GLY A 240 1.69 0.27 -20.39
CA GLY A 240 0.38 -0.10 -19.90
C GLY A 240 -0.19 -1.33 -20.59
N ASN A 241 -1.44 -1.63 -20.26
CA ASN A 241 -2.16 -2.78 -20.80
C ASN A 241 -3.56 -2.40 -21.28
N PHE A 242 -4.11 -3.23 -22.16
CA PHE A 242 -5.43 -3.12 -22.76
C PHE A 242 -5.94 -4.51 -23.17
N ARG A 243 -7.21 -4.64 -23.58
CA ARG A 243 -7.80 -5.92 -23.98
C ARG A 243 -8.56 -5.77 -25.31
N LEU A 244 -8.53 -6.83 -26.13
CA LEU A 244 -9.21 -6.88 -27.43
C LEU A 244 -10.17 -8.08 -27.52
N GLU A 245 -9.69 -9.29 -27.18
CA GLU A 245 -10.42 -10.55 -27.42
C GLU A 245 -10.79 -11.27 -26.12
N GLN A 246 -9.78 -11.70 -25.34
CA GLN A 246 -9.99 -12.39 -24.07
C GLN A 246 -9.82 -11.42 -22.90
N LYS A 247 -10.80 -11.37 -21.99
CA LYS A 247 -10.76 -10.43 -20.84
C LYS A 247 -9.75 -10.82 -19.75
N MET A 248 -9.46 -12.12 -19.63
CA MET A 248 -8.50 -12.71 -18.68
C MET A 248 -7.73 -13.84 -19.37
N PRO A 249 -6.85 -13.53 -20.34
CA PRO A 249 -5.99 -14.52 -20.96
C PRO A 249 -5.25 -15.34 -19.91
N SER A 250 -5.28 -16.67 -20.07
CA SER A 250 -4.67 -17.62 -19.14
C SER A 250 -5.15 -17.51 -17.67
N GLY A 251 -6.37 -16.99 -17.46
CA GLY A 251 -7.01 -16.83 -16.15
C GLY A 251 -6.42 -15.72 -15.27
N VAL A 252 -5.51 -14.90 -15.82
CA VAL A 252 -4.80 -13.86 -15.08
C VAL A 252 -5.65 -12.58 -15.01
N PRO A 253 -5.92 -12.01 -13.82
CA PRO A 253 -6.63 -10.73 -13.68
C PRO A 253 -5.88 -9.55 -14.32
N PRO A 254 -6.56 -8.56 -14.93
CA PRO A 254 -5.89 -7.44 -15.57
C PRO A 254 -5.04 -6.55 -14.64
N GLU A 255 -5.45 -6.42 -13.38
CA GLU A 255 -4.68 -5.75 -12.34
C GLU A 255 -3.34 -6.46 -12.01
N ASP A 256 -3.18 -7.72 -12.42
CA ASP A 256 -1.93 -8.46 -12.31
C ASP A 256 -0.98 -8.13 -13.49
N TYR A 257 -1.43 -7.42 -14.53
CA TYR A 257 -0.59 -6.98 -15.66
C TYR A 257 0.22 -5.72 -15.38
N ASN A 258 -0.12 -4.98 -14.32
CA ASN A 258 0.54 -3.69 -14.07
C ASN A 258 2.07 -3.81 -13.97
N VAL A 259 2.77 -2.86 -14.58
CA VAL A 259 4.23 -2.69 -14.45
C VAL A 259 4.50 -1.41 -13.65
N LEU A 260 5.73 -0.92 -13.65
CA LEU A 260 6.12 0.31 -12.95
C LEU A 260 5.41 1.54 -13.58
N ASN A 261 4.57 2.25 -12.80
CA ASN A 261 3.59 3.30 -13.20
C ASN A 261 2.69 2.89 -14.39
N PRO A 262 1.68 2.02 -14.16
CA PRO A 262 0.88 1.44 -15.22
C PRO A 262 -0.12 2.47 -15.75
N PHE A 263 -0.12 2.61 -17.07
CA PHE A 263 -1.25 3.18 -17.77
C PHE A 263 -2.31 2.09 -17.99
N ILE A 264 -3.57 2.41 -17.72
CA ILE A 264 -4.71 1.50 -17.97
C ILE A 264 -5.58 2.12 -19.06
N SER A 265 -5.76 1.40 -20.17
CA SER A 265 -6.71 1.81 -21.21
C SER A 265 -8.14 1.68 -20.68
N LEU A 266 -8.73 2.79 -20.25
CA LEU A 266 -10.11 2.80 -19.72
C LEU A 266 -11.12 2.39 -20.79
N TYR A 267 -10.85 2.82 -22.03
CA TYR A 267 -11.63 2.51 -23.21
C TYR A 267 -10.68 2.14 -24.33
N THR A 268 -10.94 0.98 -24.93
CA THR A 268 -10.22 0.52 -26.10
C THR A 268 -11.17 0.49 -27.28
N TYR A 269 -10.82 1.22 -28.33
CA TYR A 269 -11.55 1.26 -29.58
C TYR A 269 -10.72 0.62 -30.68
N GLN A 270 -11.39 -0.13 -31.55
CA GLN A 270 -10.78 -0.72 -32.74
C GLN A 270 -11.71 -0.50 -33.93
N SER A 271 -11.18 0.13 -34.98
CA SER A 271 -11.95 0.44 -36.20
C SER A 271 -13.27 1.17 -35.90
N GLY A 272 -13.21 2.18 -35.02
CA GLY A 272 -14.36 2.98 -34.63
C GLY A 272 -15.40 2.27 -33.74
N LYS A 273 -15.07 1.12 -33.13
CA LYS A 273 -15.95 0.39 -32.21
C LYS A 273 -15.30 0.23 -30.84
N LEU A 274 -16.07 0.45 -29.77
CA LEU A 274 -15.64 0.11 -28.41
C LEU A 274 -15.54 -1.41 -28.28
N VAL A 275 -14.33 -1.93 -28.02
CA VAL A 275 -14.08 -3.37 -27.86
C VAL A 275 -13.87 -3.77 -26.40
N ASP A 276 -13.43 -2.85 -25.55
CA ASP A 276 -13.27 -3.11 -24.11
C ASP A 276 -13.35 -1.86 -23.24
N THR A 277 -13.73 -2.06 -21.98
CA THR A 277 -13.58 -1.08 -20.90
C THR A 277 -12.89 -1.69 -19.68
N MET A 278 -11.95 -0.95 -19.10
CA MET A 278 -11.20 -1.34 -17.89
C MET A 278 -11.45 -0.37 -16.72
N MET A 279 -12.59 0.33 -16.72
CA MET A 279 -12.94 1.26 -15.65
C MET A 279 -12.97 0.58 -14.26
N ASP A 280 -13.51 -0.62 -14.18
CA ASP A 280 -13.54 -1.43 -12.94
C ASP A 280 -12.13 -1.75 -12.44
N THR A 281 -11.24 -2.16 -13.35
CA THR A 281 -9.84 -2.44 -13.06
C THR A 281 -9.12 -1.18 -12.59
N TYR A 282 -9.34 -0.05 -13.25
CA TYR A 282 -8.74 1.23 -12.90
C TYR A 282 -9.14 1.68 -11.49
N LEU A 283 -10.45 1.73 -11.22
CA LEU A 283 -10.97 2.13 -9.90
C LEU A 283 -10.52 1.16 -8.79
N LYS A 284 -10.42 -0.14 -9.10
CA LYS A 284 -9.89 -1.16 -8.17
C LYS A 284 -8.42 -0.96 -7.87
N CYS A 285 -7.58 -0.73 -8.89
CA CYS A 285 -6.14 -0.48 -8.69
C CYS A 285 -5.91 0.84 -7.94
N ALA A 286 -6.67 1.88 -8.26
CA ALA A 286 -6.64 3.16 -7.55
C ALA A 286 -7.05 3.01 -6.08
N ALA A 287 -8.09 2.22 -5.76
CA ALA A 287 -8.48 1.93 -4.37
C ALA A 287 -7.34 1.32 -3.52
N ARG A 288 -6.33 0.74 -4.18
CA ARG A 288 -5.15 0.13 -3.56
C ARG A 288 -3.91 1.02 -3.69
N THR A 289 -4.03 2.24 -4.20
CA THR A 289 -2.90 3.16 -4.38
C THR A 289 -1.79 2.56 -5.25
N GLU A 290 -2.16 2.02 -6.41
CA GLU A 290 -1.23 1.40 -7.35
C GLU A 290 -0.71 2.36 -8.44
N TRP A 291 -0.86 3.68 -8.27
CA TRP A 291 -0.26 4.69 -9.17
C TRP A 291 -0.69 4.52 -10.62
N VAL A 292 -1.97 4.24 -10.81
CA VAL A 292 -2.57 3.95 -12.10
C VAL A 292 -2.97 5.23 -12.81
N SER A 293 -2.53 5.41 -14.06
CA SER A 293 -2.94 6.56 -14.89
C SER A 293 -3.92 6.13 -15.97
N PRO A 294 -5.01 6.89 -16.20
CA PRO A 294 -5.99 6.55 -17.23
C PRO A 294 -5.49 6.95 -18.63
N ILE A 295 -5.73 6.10 -19.61
CA ILE A 295 -5.51 6.39 -21.03
C ILE A 295 -6.64 5.80 -21.88
N THR A 296 -6.71 6.17 -23.14
CA THR A 296 -7.58 5.56 -24.15
C THR A 296 -6.73 5.03 -25.29
N VAL A 297 -6.99 3.81 -25.74
CA VAL A 297 -6.35 3.25 -26.93
C VAL A 297 -7.37 3.23 -28.07
N ASN A 298 -7.11 4.03 -29.10
CA ASN A 298 -7.90 4.15 -30.31
C ASN A 298 -7.10 3.56 -31.48
N LEU A 299 -7.29 2.28 -31.77
CA LEU A 299 -6.59 1.59 -32.86
C LEU A 299 -7.17 2.03 -34.20
N VAL A 300 -6.39 2.81 -34.94
CA VAL A 300 -6.72 3.33 -36.28
C VAL A 300 -5.63 2.97 -37.29
N ASP A 301 -6.04 2.57 -38.49
CA ASP A 301 -5.15 2.02 -39.51
C ASP A 301 -4.93 2.94 -40.71
N SER A 302 -5.58 4.10 -40.75
CA SER A 302 -5.35 5.08 -41.80
C SER A 302 -5.58 6.51 -41.33
N ALA A 303 -5.09 7.47 -42.09
CA ALA A 303 -5.33 8.88 -41.83
C ALA A 303 -6.84 9.24 -41.92
N ASP A 304 -7.61 8.54 -42.76
CA ASP A 304 -9.07 8.69 -42.83
C ASP A 304 -9.77 8.13 -41.59
N GLU A 305 -9.32 6.97 -41.10
CA GLU A 305 -9.80 6.41 -39.83
C GLU A 305 -9.43 7.32 -38.64
N LEU A 306 -8.24 7.93 -38.63
CA LEU A 306 -7.88 8.96 -37.64
C LEU A 306 -8.86 10.13 -37.67
N ARG A 307 -9.22 10.63 -38.86
CA ARG A 307 -10.18 11.73 -39.01
C ARG A 307 -11.56 11.35 -38.48
N ALA A 308 -12.05 10.17 -38.86
CA ALA A 308 -13.33 9.66 -38.38
C ALA A 308 -13.35 9.49 -36.86
N GLU A 309 -12.27 8.93 -36.31
CA GLU A 309 -12.11 8.71 -34.86
C GLU A 309 -11.97 10.01 -34.08
N TRP A 310 -11.26 11.00 -34.60
CA TRP A 310 -11.14 12.31 -33.93
C TRP A 310 -12.47 13.05 -33.84
N ASN A 311 -13.30 12.93 -34.87
CA ASN A 311 -14.62 13.57 -34.95
C ASN A 311 -15.75 12.77 -34.26
N SER A 312 -15.44 11.62 -33.65
CA SER A 312 -16.41 10.81 -32.92
C SER A 312 -16.53 11.27 -31.46
N ASP A 313 -17.62 10.85 -30.79
CA ASP A 313 -17.80 11.01 -29.34
C ASP A 313 -17.00 9.97 -28.51
N HIS A 314 -15.97 9.35 -29.08
CA HIS A 314 -15.11 8.42 -28.34
C HIS A 314 -14.12 9.16 -27.45
N PHE A 315 -13.73 8.54 -26.33
CA PHE A 315 -12.77 9.15 -25.41
C PHE A 315 -11.39 9.34 -26.07
N LYS A 316 -10.81 10.49 -25.76
CA LYS A 316 -9.45 10.88 -26.10
C LYS A 316 -8.64 11.04 -24.82
N THR A 317 -7.33 10.95 -24.93
CA THR A 317 -6.43 11.17 -23.81
C THR A 317 -5.99 12.63 -23.79
N VAL A 318 -5.98 13.22 -22.60
CA VAL A 318 -5.37 14.53 -22.33
C VAL A 318 -4.18 14.31 -21.41
N TYR A 319 -3.00 14.65 -21.89
CA TYR A 319 -1.77 14.62 -21.11
C TYR A 319 -1.57 15.91 -20.33
N LEU A 320 -1.10 15.78 -19.10
CA LEU A 320 -0.78 16.87 -18.19
C LEU A 320 0.74 17.01 -18.06
N ARG A 321 1.24 18.24 -18.16
CA ARG A 321 2.67 18.57 -17.98
C ARG A 321 2.83 19.75 -17.05
N ASP A 322 3.98 19.81 -16.38
CA ASP A 322 4.29 20.98 -15.56
C ASP A 322 4.20 22.24 -16.42
N GLN A 323 3.60 23.28 -15.85
CA GLN A 323 3.35 24.54 -16.55
C GLN A 323 4.63 25.09 -17.19
N GLY A 324 4.54 25.47 -18.46
CA GLY A 324 5.63 26.10 -19.21
C GLY A 324 6.61 25.14 -19.87
N GLN A 325 6.44 23.82 -19.71
CA GLN A 325 7.28 22.84 -20.43
C GLN A 325 6.93 22.73 -21.92
N GLY A 326 5.71 23.11 -22.33
CA GLY A 326 5.23 22.91 -23.69
C GLY A 326 5.28 21.44 -24.13
N LEU A 327 5.35 21.20 -25.44
CA LEU A 327 5.48 19.83 -25.98
C LEU A 327 6.85 19.18 -25.70
N ASN A 328 7.86 19.95 -25.26
CA ASN A 328 9.15 19.36 -24.86
C ASN A 328 9.04 18.44 -23.64
N GLY A 329 8.01 18.61 -22.80
CA GLY A 329 7.74 17.71 -21.67
C GLY A 329 7.54 16.23 -22.09
N PHE A 330 7.21 15.96 -23.35
CA PHE A 330 7.08 14.59 -23.87
C PHE A 330 8.42 13.88 -24.13
N LYS A 331 9.54 14.60 -24.24
CA LYS A 331 10.85 14.01 -24.57
C LYS A 331 11.45 13.24 -23.41
N ASP A 332 11.36 13.80 -22.21
CA ASP A 332 12.09 13.29 -21.04
C ASP A 332 11.17 12.67 -19.97
N LYS A 333 9.88 13.04 -19.95
CA LYS A 333 9.00 12.83 -18.80
C LYS A 333 7.65 12.19 -19.14
N ILE A 334 7.58 11.40 -20.21
CA ILE A 334 6.28 10.96 -20.77
C ILE A 334 5.42 10.13 -19.80
N GLY A 335 6.06 9.33 -18.94
CA GLY A 335 5.42 8.53 -17.89
C GLY A 335 5.67 9.05 -16.47
N GLU A 336 6.32 10.20 -16.31
CA GLU A 336 6.74 10.71 -15.01
C GLU A 336 5.54 11.27 -14.21
N ARG A 337 5.27 10.65 -13.07
CA ARG A 337 4.65 11.33 -11.93
C ARG A 337 5.78 12.05 -11.20
N GLY A 338 5.77 13.39 -11.19
CA GLY A 338 6.82 14.19 -10.55
C GLY A 338 7.01 13.84 -9.06
N VAL A 339 7.96 14.48 -8.36
CA VAL A 339 8.23 14.22 -6.92
C VAL A 339 7.02 14.44 -5.99
N HIS A 340 6.03 15.20 -6.45
CA HIS A 340 4.76 15.45 -5.76
C HIS A 340 3.63 14.51 -6.21
N PHE A 341 3.92 13.60 -7.14
CA PHE A 341 3.02 12.59 -7.69
C PHE A 341 1.76 13.14 -8.36
N ASN A 342 1.95 14.19 -9.14
CA ASN A 342 0.90 14.88 -9.87
C ASN A 342 0.20 13.95 -10.87
N ALA A 343 -1.07 14.24 -11.16
CA ALA A 343 -1.82 13.62 -12.24
C ALA A 343 -1.06 13.72 -13.58
N VAL A 344 -0.98 12.62 -14.33
CA VAL A 344 -0.24 12.53 -15.60
C VAL A 344 -1.17 12.69 -16.80
N SER A 345 -2.39 12.18 -16.68
CA SER A 345 -3.38 12.20 -17.75
C SER A 345 -4.80 12.14 -17.21
N TYR A 346 -5.74 12.58 -18.02
CA TYR A 346 -7.15 12.22 -17.87
C TYR A 346 -7.71 11.82 -19.23
N VAL A 347 -8.87 11.18 -19.26
CA VAL A 347 -9.55 10.84 -20.52
C VAL A 347 -10.86 11.59 -20.62
N SER A 348 -11.22 12.04 -21.82
CA SER A 348 -12.45 12.77 -22.05
C SER A 348 -12.98 12.58 -23.48
N ASN A 349 -14.30 12.55 -23.63
CA ASN A 349 -14.98 12.71 -24.92
C ASN A 349 -15.80 14.02 -25.01
N GLY A 350 -15.57 14.98 -24.13
CA GLY A 350 -16.24 16.29 -24.18
C GLY A 350 -15.86 17.21 -23.02
N PRO A 351 -16.25 16.91 -21.77
CA PRO A 351 -15.94 17.76 -20.62
C PRO A 351 -14.44 17.94 -20.37
N LYS A 352 -14.05 19.07 -19.78
CA LYS A 352 -12.66 19.37 -19.42
C LYS A 352 -12.49 19.38 -17.91
N ILE A 353 -11.35 18.84 -17.46
CA ILE A 353 -10.88 18.99 -16.08
C ILE A 353 -9.88 20.14 -16.07
N ASP A 354 -10.32 21.31 -15.59
CA ASP A 354 -9.51 22.53 -15.55
C ASP A 354 -8.55 22.53 -14.34
N GLU A 355 -9.00 21.93 -13.23
CA GLU A 355 -8.23 21.78 -12.00
C GLU A 355 -8.63 20.48 -11.29
N TRP A 356 -7.62 19.72 -10.86
CA TRP A 356 -7.77 18.55 -9.99
C TRP A 356 -6.47 18.39 -9.21
N ARG A 357 -6.46 18.85 -7.96
CA ARG A 357 -5.23 18.93 -7.16
C ARG A 357 -5.49 18.92 -5.67
N THR A 358 -4.46 18.54 -4.93
CA THR A 358 -4.50 18.49 -3.47
C THR A 358 -3.44 19.39 -2.84
N SER A 359 -3.64 19.80 -1.58
CA SER A 359 -2.75 20.71 -0.83
C SER A 359 -1.42 20.06 -0.35
N GLY A 360 -0.93 19.05 -1.06
CA GLY A 360 0.31 18.35 -0.76
C GLY A 360 0.20 17.26 0.31
N GLN A 361 1.19 16.36 0.30
CA GLN A 361 1.34 15.21 1.18
C GLN A 361 1.96 15.68 2.50
N ASP A 362 1.34 15.40 3.64
CA ASP A 362 1.91 15.74 4.94
C ASP A 362 1.97 14.52 5.81
N CYS A 363 3.06 14.35 6.58
CA CYS A 363 3.00 13.47 7.75
C CYS A 363 4.28 13.36 8.63
N GLY A 364 4.52 14.35 9.49
CA GLY A 364 5.30 14.14 10.70
C GLY A 364 4.79 15.09 11.78
N GLY A 365 4.70 14.66 13.05
CA GLY A 365 4.14 15.53 14.11
C GLY A 365 3.49 14.79 15.28
N GLY A 366 3.32 13.46 15.19
CA GLY A 366 2.67 12.66 16.22
C GLY A 366 1.14 12.73 16.13
N TRP A 367 0.46 11.89 16.93
CA TRP A 367 -0.98 11.69 16.81
C TRP A 367 -1.84 12.92 17.11
N TRP A 368 -1.33 13.90 17.86
CA TRP A 368 -2.11 15.05 18.36
C TRP A 368 -1.80 16.38 17.64
N ASP A 369 -0.98 16.36 16.59
CA ASP A 369 -0.66 17.56 15.82
C ASP A 369 -1.75 17.86 14.78
N TRP A 370 -2.70 18.71 15.14
CA TRP A 370 -3.83 19.08 14.28
C TRP A 370 -3.40 19.80 12.99
N THR A 371 -2.26 20.50 12.99
CA THR A 371 -1.76 21.24 11.82
C THR A 371 -1.40 20.28 10.67
N ARG A 372 -1.24 19.00 11.01
CA ARG A 372 -0.87 17.90 10.15
C ARG A 372 -2.02 17.02 9.68
N TYR A 373 -3.25 17.32 10.12
CA TYR A 373 -4.43 16.57 9.70
C TYR A 373 -5.22 17.24 8.58
N ARG A 374 -5.01 18.52 8.30
CA ARG A 374 -5.79 19.25 7.29
C ARG A 374 -5.37 18.87 5.87
N TRP A 375 -6.34 18.45 5.07
CA TRP A 375 -6.16 18.11 3.65
C TRP A 375 -7.19 18.83 2.78
N PHE A 376 -6.76 19.46 1.71
CA PHE A 376 -7.67 20.12 0.78
C PHE A 376 -7.61 19.49 -0.60
N VAL A 377 -8.76 19.44 -1.25
CA VAL A 377 -8.91 18.99 -2.63
C VAL A 377 -9.64 20.09 -3.40
N ARG A 378 -9.04 20.58 -4.48
CA ARG A 378 -9.70 21.52 -5.38
C ARG A 378 -10.03 20.87 -6.70
N MET A 379 -11.22 21.18 -7.19
CA MET A 379 -11.67 20.80 -8.52
C MET A 379 -12.30 21.97 -9.26
N ALA A 380 -11.99 22.06 -10.54
CA ALA A 380 -12.67 22.92 -11.50
C ALA A 380 -12.88 22.14 -12.80
N VAL A 381 -14.09 22.19 -13.33
CA VAL A 381 -14.46 21.46 -14.54
C VAL A 381 -15.36 22.31 -15.43
N SER A 382 -15.33 22.05 -16.73
CA SER A 382 -16.15 22.77 -17.70
C SER A 382 -16.67 21.86 -18.81
N SER A 383 -17.79 22.24 -19.43
CA SER A 383 -18.32 21.58 -20.63
C SER A 383 -19.15 22.58 -21.44
N ASP A 384 -18.94 22.57 -22.75
CA ASP A 384 -19.71 23.31 -23.75
C ASP A 384 -21.19 22.85 -23.82
N ALA A 385 -21.51 21.61 -23.44
CA ALA A 385 -22.90 21.13 -23.32
C ALA A 385 -23.56 21.53 -21.99
N GLY A 386 -22.78 21.97 -21.01
CA GLY A 386 -23.24 22.20 -19.64
C GLY A 386 -23.18 20.93 -18.80
N LEU A 387 -22.84 21.08 -17.54
CA LEU A 387 -22.51 19.98 -16.65
C LEU A 387 -23.79 19.37 -16.06
N LYS A 388 -23.89 18.04 -16.08
CA LYS A 388 -25.00 17.28 -15.51
C LYS A 388 -24.68 16.78 -14.11
N GLU A 389 -23.52 16.15 -13.95
CA GLU A 389 -23.12 15.49 -12.71
C GLU A 389 -21.60 15.49 -12.56
N ILE A 390 -21.11 15.66 -11.34
CA ILE A 390 -19.70 15.51 -10.99
C ILE A 390 -19.60 14.57 -9.79
N ARG A 391 -18.87 13.47 -9.94
CA ARG A 391 -18.66 12.48 -8.87
C ARG A 391 -17.21 12.49 -8.45
N VAL A 392 -16.97 12.63 -7.16
CA VAL A 392 -15.68 12.34 -6.53
C VAL A 392 -15.77 10.92 -5.97
N MET A 393 -14.98 10.02 -6.53
CA MET A 393 -14.85 8.64 -6.09
C MET A 393 -13.63 8.51 -5.18
N ASN A 394 -13.67 7.66 -4.16
CA ASN A 394 -12.51 7.17 -3.42
C ASN A 394 -12.30 5.69 -3.79
N GLY A 395 -11.46 5.44 -4.80
CA GLY A 395 -11.38 4.16 -5.48
C GLY A 395 -12.74 3.75 -6.04
N MET A 396 -13.26 2.59 -5.62
CA MET A 396 -14.58 2.09 -6.04
C MET A 396 -15.78 2.78 -5.34
N ARG A 397 -15.56 3.56 -4.27
CA ARG A 397 -16.63 4.09 -3.42
C ARG A 397 -16.96 5.54 -3.81
N PRO A 398 -18.22 5.93 -4.06
CA PRO A 398 -18.55 7.34 -4.24
C PRO A 398 -18.40 8.09 -2.91
N MET A 399 -17.72 9.25 -2.95
CA MET A 399 -17.50 10.11 -1.79
C MET A 399 -18.40 11.35 -1.82
N CYS A 400 -18.45 12.06 -2.95
CA CYS A 400 -19.29 13.24 -3.16
C CYS A 400 -19.95 13.18 -4.54
N ARG A 401 -21.16 13.75 -4.66
CA ARG A 401 -21.90 13.88 -5.90
C ARG A 401 -22.47 15.30 -6.03
N PHE A 402 -22.06 16.01 -7.07
CA PHE A 402 -22.51 17.36 -7.34
C PHE A 402 -23.46 17.43 -8.54
N LEU A 403 -24.47 18.29 -8.43
CA LEU A 403 -25.49 18.53 -9.45
C LEU A 403 -25.48 20.00 -9.89
N PRO A 404 -24.59 20.38 -10.82
CA PRO A 404 -24.40 21.77 -11.26
C PRO A 404 -25.54 22.36 -12.13
N LYS A 405 -26.63 21.60 -12.37
CA LYS A 405 -27.85 22.07 -13.06
C LYS A 405 -27.59 22.70 -14.43
N GLY A 406 -26.69 22.13 -15.22
CA GLY A 406 -26.38 22.60 -16.58
C GLY A 406 -25.40 23.77 -16.65
N ALA A 407 -24.81 24.21 -15.52
CA ALA A 407 -23.75 25.21 -15.53
C ALA A 407 -22.59 24.80 -16.44
N LYS A 408 -22.03 25.74 -17.20
CA LYS A 408 -20.90 25.47 -18.13
C LYS A 408 -19.57 25.28 -17.41
N ARG A 409 -19.48 25.75 -16.17
CA ARG A 409 -18.31 25.65 -15.30
C ARG A 409 -18.75 25.36 -13.88
N PHE A 410 -17.99 24.55 -13.17
CA PHE A 410 -18.19 24.26 -11.75
C PHE A 410 -16.84 24.26 -11.04
N GLU A 411 -16.81 24.82 -9.83
CA GLU A 411 -15.63 24.87 -8.97
C GLU A 411 -16.04 24.50 -7.55
N GLN A 412 -15.20 23.72 -6.87
CA GLN A 412 -15.42 23.34 -5.47
C GLN A 412 -14.08 23.03 -4.78
N GLU A 413 -13.96 23.46 -3.53
CA GLU A 413 -12.93 23.02 -2.61
C GLU A 413 -13.55 22.09 -1.56
N LEU A 414 -12.96 20.92 -1.36
CA LEU A 414 -13.27 20.01 -0.26
C LEU A 414 -12.27 20.23 0.86
N VAL A 415 -12.76 20.45 2.07
CA VAL A 415 -11.94 20.53 3.28
C VAL A 415 -12.07 19.21 4.02
N LEU A 416 -11.04 18.40 3.90
CA LEU A 416 -10.95 17.04 4.40
C LEU A 416 -9.86 16.91 5.46
N THR A 417 -9.73 15.71 5.99
CA THR A 417 -8.73 15.39 7.00
C THR A 417 -7.99 14.10 6.64
N HIS A 418 -6.74 13.99 7.08
CA HIS A 418 -5.87 12.82 6.91
C HIS A 418 -6.27 11.63 7.82
N ASN A 419 -7.56 11.31 7.89
CA ASN A 419 -8.16 10.31 8.76
C ASN A 419 -8.29 8.92 8.12
N ASP A 420 -8.21 8.85 6.80
CA ASP A 420 -8.05 7.64 6.01
C ASP A 420 -7.10 7.95 4.84
N MET A 421 -6.53 6.92 4.22
CA MET A 421 -5.90 7.05 2.93
C MET A 421 -6.97 7.05 1.85
N HIS A 422 -7.12 8.18 1.19
CA HIS A 422 -8.02 8.41 0.08
C HIS A 422 -7.28 8.29 -1.26
N ASN A 423 -7.94 7.69 -2.25
CA ASN A 423 -7.54 7.68 -3.67
C ASN A 423 -8.68 8.26 -4.48
N LEU A 424 -8.67 9.58 -4.61
CA LEU A 424 -9.73 10.35 -5.22
C LEU A 424 -9.64 10.34 -6.74
N ILE A 425 -10.76 10.07 -7.40
CA ILE A 425 -10.93 10.13 -8.84
C ILE A 425 -12.15 10.98 -9.15
N LEU A 426 -12.01 11.91 -10.08
CA LEU A 426 -13.07 12.77 -10.55
C LEU A 426 -13.71 12.18 -11.82
N ILE A 427 -15.02 11.97 -11.79
CA ILE A 427 -15.83 11.59 -12.95
C ILE A 427 -16.83 12.71 -13.23
N VAL A 428 -16.66 13.39 -14.36
CA VAL A 428 -17.52 14.48 -14.82
C VAL A 428 -18.45 13.93 -15.90
N THR A 429 -19.72 14.28 -15.87
CA THR A 429 -20.70 13.97 -16.92
C THR A 429 -21.43 15.25 -17.32
N ASP A 430 -21.54 15.50 -18.63
CA ASP A 430 -22.31 16.63 -19.15
C ASP A 430 -23.73 16.27 -19.57
N ASN A 431 -24.49 17.27 -20.02
CA ASN A 431 -25.88 17.11 -20.43
C ASN A 431 -26.08 16.22 -21.66
N ASN A 432 -25.03 16.03 -22.47
CA ASN A 432 -25.06 15.13 -23.63
C ASN A 432 -24.65 13.70 -23.23
N GLY A 433 -24.32 13.45 -21.96
CA GLY A 433 -23.85 12.16 -21.46
C GLY A 433 -22.36 11.89 -21.74
N ARG A 434 -21.62 12.88 -22.27
CA ARG A 434 -20.16 12.79 -22.43
C ARG A 434 -19.49 12.94 -21.05
N GLN A 435 -18.29 12.39 -20.89
CA GLN A 435 -17.59 12.31 -19.63
C GLN A 435 -16.12 12.70 -19.71
N ALA A 436 -15.58 13.10 -18.55
CA ALA A 436 -14.14 13.16 -18.29
C ALA A 436 -13.80 12.40 -17.01
N ILE A 437 -12.69 11.67 -17.01
CA ILE A 437 -12.25 10.82 -15.90
C ILE A 437 -10.79 11.13 -15.59
N SER A 438 -10.53 11.66 -14.39
CA SER A 438 -9.20 12.11 -13.96
C SER A 438 -8.22 10.98 -13.67
N ASP A 439 -6.93 11.33 -13.55
CA ASP A 439 -5.97 10.54 -12.77
C ASP A 439 -6.36 10.51 -11.28
N GLU A 440 -5.72 9.62 -10.50
CA GLU A 440 -5.88 9.59 -9.05
C GLU A 440 -5.14 10.74 -8.36
N GLU A 441 -5.84 11.42 -7.45
CA GLU A 441 -5.27 12.28 -6.41
C GLU A 441 -5.36 11.53 -5.07
N TRP A 442 -4.38 11.67 -4.20
CA TRP A 442 -4.24 10.74 -3.09
C TRP A 442 -3.81 11.39 -1.79
N ASP A 443 -4.30 10.80 -0.71
CA ASP A 443 -3.95 11.14 0.65
C ASP A 443 -2.87 10.17 1.17
N LYS A 444 -1.87 10.72 1.86
CA LYS A 444 -0.87 9.98 2.62
C LYS A 444 -0.74 10.51 4.03
N ASN A 445 -0.84 9.62 5.02
CA ASN A 445 -0.46 9.88 6.39
C ASN A 445 0.67 8.95 6.86
N GLN A 446 1.92 9.41 6.88
CA GLN A 446 3.16 8.73 7.32
C GLN A 446 3.06 8.31 8.79
N LEU A 447 2.08 8.71 9.61
CA LEU A 447 1.90 7.99 10.88
C LEU A 447 1.59 6.51 10.62
N LEU A 448 0.81 6.19 9.59
CA LEU A 448 0.58 4.83 9.13
C LEU A 448 0.06 4.83 7.67
N GLN A 449 0.81 4.21 6.75
CA GLN A 449 0.44 4.13 5.33
C GLN A 449 0.33 2.70 4.82
N LEU A 450 -0.65 2.42 3.97
CA LEU A 450 -0.73 1.18 3.19
C LEU A 450 -0.69 1.53 1.70
N THR A 451 0.51 1.47 1.14
CA THR A 451 0.82 1.74 -0.27
C THR A 451 1.53 0.55 -0.88
N TRP A 452 1.21 0.29 -2.15
CA TRP A 452 1.85 -0.74 -2.96
C TRP A 452 2.63 -0.11 -4.10
N CYS A 453 3.71 -0.77 -4.51
CA CYS A 453 4.28 -0.49 -5.81
C CYS A 453 3.22 -0.81 -6.88
N SER A 454 3.23 -0.02 -7.94
CA SER A 454 2.25 -0.14 -9.00
C SER A 454 2.31 -1.48 -9.76
N ASP A 455 3.50 -2.07 -9.82
CA ASP A 455 3.70 -3.41 -10.36
C ASP A 455 3.28 -4.52 -9.38
N ARG A 456 2.88 -4.12 -8.17
CA ARG A 456 2.49 -4.95 -7.01
C ARG A 456 3.50 -6.06 -6.76
N ASN A 457 4.79 -5.73 -6.71
CA ASN A 457 5.87 -6.61 -6.25
C ASN A 457 6.42 -6.25 -4.86
N ASN A 458 6.32 -4.98 -4.47
CA ASN A 458 6.85 -4.44 -3.24
C ASN A 458 5.83 -3.54 -2.53
N MET A 459 5.62 -3.77 -1.24
CA MET A 459 4.79 -2.92 -0.41
C MET A 459 5.62 -1.69 -0.03
N LEU A 460 5.19 -0.50 -0.46
CA LEU A 460 5.88 0.78 -0.22
C LEU A 460 5.31 1.51 1.00
N SER A 461 4.87 0.73 1.98
CA SER A 461 4.17 1.20 3.16
C SER A 461 5.15 1.76 4.19
N TYR A 462 4.74 2.82 4.90
CA TYR A 462 5.57 3.57 5.82
C TYR A 462 4.84 3.93 7.13
N ALA A 463 5.55 3.87 8.26
CA ALA A 463 5.14 4.47 9.54
C ALA A 463 6.30 5.25 10.16
N GLY A 464 6.09 6.54 10.37
CA GLY A 464 6.90 7.46 11.15
C GLY A 464 6.33 7.62 12.56
N LEU A 465 6.03 6.50 13.21
CA LEU A 465 5.52 6.49 14.58
C LEU A 465 6.66 6.83 15.56
N PRO A 466 6.36 7.49 16.70
CA PRO A 466 7.36 7.78 17.72
C PRO A 466 8.08 6.51 18.17
N ALA A 467 9.40 6.56 18.27
CA ALA A 467 10.23 5.41 18.65
C ALA A 467 11.30 5.87 19.66
N PRO A 468 10.98 5.89 20.96
CA PRO A 468 11.84 6.49 21.97
C PRO A 468 13.21 5.82 22.12
N LYS A 469 13.33 4.54 21.70
CA LYS A 469 14.60 3.79 21.70
C LYS A 469 15.31 3.85 20.34
N ALA A 470 14.84 4.65 19.38
CA ALA A 470 15.49 4.88 18.08
C ALA A 470 16.42 6.08 18.15
N ALA A 471 17.51 6.04 17.38
CA ALA A 471 18.42 7.17 17.23
C ALA A 471 17.73 8.37 16.57
N SER A 472 16.86 8.11 15.59
CA SER A 472 16.08 9.14 14.90
C SER A 472 14.77 9.53 15.63
N GLY A 473 14.50 8.98 16.81
CA GLY A 473 13.25 9.22 17.56
C GLY A 473 11.97 8.72 16.88
N SER A 474 12.08 8.06 15.72
CA SER A 474 10.98 7.51 14.93
C SER A 474 11.43 6.25 14.18
N THR A 475 10.50 5.45 13.69
CA THR A 475 10.82 4.30 12.82
C THR A 475 10.58 4.59 11.35
N ALA A 476 11.10 3.72 10.48
CA ALA A 476 10.70 3.63 9.07
C ALA A 476 9.59 2.60 8.81
N GLY A 477 9.34 1.68 9.75
CA GLY A 477 8.33 0.63 9.60
C GLY A 477 8.00 0.01 10.95
N ASN A 478 6.75 0.13 11.38
CA ASN A 478 6.30 -0.31 12.70
C ASN A 478 4.94 -0.99 12.69
N TYR A 479 4.70 -1.83 11.69
CA TYR A 479 3.49 -2.63 11.73
C TYR A 479 3.73 -3.91 10.95
N PRO A 480 3.24 -5.05 11.46
CA PRO A 480 3.27 -6.30 10.72
C PRO A 480 2.24 -6.19 9.58
N ALA A 481 2.62 -5.52 8.51
CA ALA A 481 1.91 -5.63 7.25
C ALA A 481 2.42 -6.87 6.51
N PRO A 482 1.57 -7.59 5.77
CA PRO A 482 2.04 -8.73 5.01
C PRO A 482 2.94 -8.22 3.87
N TRP A 483 4.23 -8.58 3.91
CA TRP A 483 5.30 -7.86 3.18
C TRP A 483 5.31 -8.08 1.66
N ASN A 484 4.97 -9.29 1.17
CA ASN A 484 4.74 -9.52 -0.26
C ASN A 484 3.33 -10.06 -0.47
N LEU A 485 2.36 -9.16 -0.49
CA LEU A 485 0.97 -9.44 -0.86
C LEU A 485 0.80 -9.70 -2.38
N GLU A 486 1.89 -9.86 -3.10
CA GLU A 486 2.09 -9.10 -4.32
C GLU A 486 2.37 -10.05 -5.49
N LYS A 487 1.39 -10.13 -6.41
CA LYS A 487 1.38 -10.92 -7.66
C LYS A 487 2.13 -12.25 -7.63
N GLY A 488 1.70 -13.20 -6.83
CA GLY A 488 2.49 -14.41 -6.67
C GLY A 488 1.71 -15.46 -5.96
N GLY A 489 2.18 -16.69 -6.04
CA GLY A 489 1.71 -17.71 -5.11
C GLY A 489 2.05 -17.25 -3.69
N PHE A 490 1.22 -17.62 -2.71
CA PHE A 490 1.30 -17.23 -1.28
C PHE A 490 2.69 -17.51 -0.66
N ARG A 491 3.69 -16.69 -0.96
CA ARG A 491 5.07 -16.92 -0.51
C ARG A 491 5.46 -16.10 0.71
N GLU A 492 4.74 -15.02 1.07
CA GLU A 492 5.19 -14.17 2.17
C GLU A 492 4.11 -13.59 3.08
N ASN A 493 4.62 -13.16 4.23
CA ASN A 493 4.16 -13.45 5.59
C ASN A 493 3.73 -12.14 6.27
N LEU A 494 2.96 -12.22 7.36
CA LEU A 494 3.08 -11.23 8.43
C LEU A 494 4.53 -11.33 8.92
N LEU A 495 5.36 -10.42 8.42
CA LEU A 495 6.76 -10.32 8.83
C LEU A 495 6.82 -9.28 9.94
N PRO A 496 7.52 -9.59 11.04
CA PRO A 496 7.85 -8.59 12.04
C PRO A 496 8.85 -7.58 11.44
N ALA A 497 8.39 -6.63 10.61
CA ALA A 497 9.19 -5.51 10.13
C ALA A 497 9.53 -4.50 11.25
N VAL A 498 9.31 -4.91 12.49
CA VAL A 498 9.17 -4.04 13.65
C VAL A 498 10.56 -3.53 14.01
N ASN A 499 10.68 -2.22 14.22
CA ASN A 499 11.84 -1.57 14.85
C ASN A 499 13.01 -1.16 13.96
N GLN A 500 12.81 -1.07 12.64
CA GLN A 500 13.81 -0.43 11.79
C GLN A 500 13.79 1.09 12.01
N ASP A 501 14.92 1.64 12.46
CA ASP A 501 15.15 3.06 12.63
C ASP A 501 14.95 3.81 11.29
N ARG A 502 14.43 5.05 11.33
CA ARG A 502 14.24 5.92 10.16
C ARG A 502 15.54 6.26 9.43
N SER A 503 16.72 6.05 10.04
CA SER A 503 18.00 6.12 9.36
C SER A 503 18.08 5.03 8.28
N ARG A 504 17.50 5.32 7.11
CA ARG A 504 17.49 4.47 5.92
C ARG A 504 18.86 3.82 5.75
N LEU A 505 18.89 2.49 5.73
CA LEU A 505 19.93 1.72 5.09
C LEU A 505 19.77 1.97 3.58
N PRO A 506 20.56 2.83 2.92
CA PRO A 506 20.54 2.90 1.47
C PRO A 506 20.97 1.52 0.97
N HIS A 507 20.20 0.90 0.08
CA HIS A 507 20.35 -0.49 -0.42
C HIS A 507 19.62 -1.62 0.32
N PHE A 508 18.84 -1.35 1.37
CA PHE A 508 17.90 -2.32 1.94
C PHE A 508 16.50 -2.15 1.32
N ASP A 509 16.34 -2.55 0.06
CA ASP A 509 15.02 -2.76 -0.56
C ASP A 509 14.38 -4.10 -0.11
N GLY A 510 14.92 -4.74 0.94
CA GLY A 510 14.44 -6.01 1.47
C GLY A 510 15.00 -6.34 2.85
N GLN A 511 14.12 -6.75 3.77
CA GLN A 511 14.37 -7.12 5.17
C GLN A 511 15.48 -8.17 5.38
N PRO A 512 16.05 -8.33 6.59
CA PRO A 512 16.89 -9.48 6.90
C PRO A 512 16.06 -10.76 6.72
N MET A 513 16.40 -11.56 5.70
CA MET A 513 15.65 -12.75 5.26
C MET A 513 15.59 -13.91 6.28
N TRP A 514 15.81 -13.68 7.57
CA TRP A 514 16.10 -14.73 8.56
C TRP A 514 15.26 -14.65 9.86
N MET A 515 14.22 -13.81 9.91
CA MET A 515 13.32 -13.69 11.08
C MET A 515 12.22 -14.77 11.11
N ALA A 516 11.56 -14.93 12.27
CA ALA A 516 10.34 -15.71 12.37
C ALA A 516 9.23 -15.09 11.50
N ARG A 517 8.44 -15.95 10.86
CA ARG A 517 7.47 -15.57 9.83
C ARG A 517 6.14 -16.20 10.10
N VAL A 518 5.05 -15.46 9.93
CA VAL A 518 3.69 -15.96 10.03
C VAL A 518 3.03 -15.95 8.64
N SER A 519 2.75 -17.13 8.09
CA SER A 519 2.16 -17.35 6.76
C SER A 519 0.69 -17.74 6.88
N PRO A 520 -0.27 -16.81 6.72
CA PRO A 520 -1.69 -17.11 6.78
C PRO A 520 -2.22 -17.73 5.47
N ALA A 521 -1.56 -18.78 4.98
CA ALA A 521 -1.81 -19.42 3.69
C ALA A 521 -2.75 -20.62 3.87
N PRO A 522 -4.10 -20.47 3.82
CA PRO A 522 -4.98 -21.59 4.04
C PRO A 522 -4.78 -22.68 2.98
N SER A 523 -4.92 -23.93 3.38
CA SER A 523 -4.86 -25.07 2.47
C SER A 523 -5.76 -26.21 2.91
N ILE A 524 -6.23 -26.98 1.93
CA ILE A 524 -6.98 -28.21 2.13
C ILE A 524 -6.23 -29.33 1.42
N SER A 525 -5.92 -30.40 2.17
CA SER A 525 -5.31 -31.62 1.67
C SER A 525 -6.13 -32.83 2.14
N THR A 526 -6.66 -33.62 1.21
CA THR A 526 -7.46 -34.84 1.46
C THR A 526 -6.68 -36.12 1.24
N GLY A 527 -5.37 -36.02 1.00
CA GLY A 527 -4.50 -37.14 0.65
C GLY A 527 -4.51 -37.44 -0.85
N THR A 528 -5.64 -37.25 -1.53
CA THR A 528 -5.78 -37.37 -2.99
C THR A 528 -5.79 -36.02 -3.70
N GLU A 529 -6.29 -34.98 -3.04
CA GLU A 529 -6.35 -33.61 -3.58
C GLU A 529 -5.63 -32.66 -2.61
N ASN A 530 -4.98 -31.63 -3.15
CA ASN A 530 -4.34 -30.59 -2.38
C ASN A 530 -4.51 -29.24 -3.08
N GLU A 531 -5.05 -28.26 -2.38
CA GLU A 531 -5.26 -26.91 -2.90
C GLU A 531 -4.94 -25.86 -1.83
N GLY A 532 -4.44 -24.71 -2.26
CA GLY A 532 -4.14 -23.58 -1.39
C GLY A 532 -2.64 -23.38 -1.15
N SER A 533 -2.28 -22.95 0.07
CA SER A 533 -0.91 -22.67 0.48
C SER A 533 -0.21 -21.68 -0.48
N SER A 534 1.09 -21.85 -0.73
CA SER A 534 1.93 -21.02 -1.60
C SER A 534 1.54 -20.98 -3.08
N ARG A 535 0.43 -21.60 -3.48
CA ARG A 535 -0.12 -21.50 -4.83
C ARG A 535 -1.31 -20.55 -4.93
N ILE A 536 -1.83 -20.00 -3.83
CA ILE A 536 -2.96 -19.05 -3.89
C ILE A 536 -2.50 -17.73 -4.54
N ALA A 537 -3.27 -17.24 -5.52
CA ALA A 537 -3.24 -15.86 -5.99
C ALA A 537 -4.30 -15.05 -5.24
N ARG A 538 -3.88 -13.98 -4.58
CA ARG A 538 -4.74 -13.14 -3.72
C ARG A 538 -5.26 -11.93 -4.48
N ASP A 539 -6.54 -11.66 -4.32
CA ASP A 539 -7.12 -10.36 -4.62
C ASP A 539 -7.17 -9.53 -3.34
N ILE A 540 -6.31 -8.52 -3.24
CA ILE A 540 -6.18 -7.69 -2.04
C ILE A 540 -7.03 -6.45 -2.15
N GLY A 541 -7.61 -6.05 -1.02
CA GLY A 541 -8.27 -4.77 -0.81
C GLY A 541 -7.65 -4.02 0.35
N ARG A 542 -7.73 -2.68 0.29
CA ARG A 542 -7.52 -1.80 1.43
C ARG A 542 -8.87 -1.23 1.85
N ASP A 543 -9.34 -1.61 3.03
CA ASP A 543 -10.64 -1.18 3.54
C ASP A 543 -10.53 0.15 4.30
N LEU A 544 -9.41 0.33 5.03
CA LEU A 544 -9.11 1.51 5.85
C LEU A 544 -7.60 1.61 6.08
N CYS A 545 -7.03 2.81 6.03
CA CYS A 545 -5.69 3.09 6.54
C CYS A 545 -5.63 4.48 7.15
N SER A 546 -5.69 4.54 8.48
CA SER A 546 -5.64 5.76 9.27
C SER A 546 -4.38 5.79 10.14
N PRO A 547 -4.06 6.92 10.80
CA PRO A 547 -3.00 6.99 11.82
C PRO A 547 -3.10 5.97 12.95
N ASP A 548 -4.29 5.40 13.18
CA ASP A 548 -4.60 4.52 14.28
C ASP A 548 -4.73 3.05 13.88
N VAL A 549 -5.15 2.78 12.64
CA VAL A 549 -5.44 1.42 12.20
C VAL A 549 -5.25 1.25 10.69
N ALA A 550 -4.81 0.05 10.33
CA ALA A 550 -4.79 -0.47 8.98
C ALA A 550 -5.73 -1.69 8.89
N ILE A 551 -6.64 -1.69 7.93
CA ILE A 551 -7.52 -2.83 7.61
C ILE A 551 -7.31 -3.24 6.16
N GLN A 552 -6.84 -4.46 5.97
CA GLN A 552 -6.63 -5.06 4.65
C GLN A 552 -7.45 -6.34 4.51
N THR A 553 -7.95 -6.60 3.31
CA THR A 553 -8.62 -7.86 2.98
C THR A 553 -7.89 -8.59 1.86
N ALA A 554 -8.02 -9.90 1.84
CA ALA A 554 -7.52 -10.75 0.77
C ALA A 554 -8.56 -11.83 0.44
N ALA A 555 -9.11 -11.78 -0.77
CA ALA A 555 -9.93 -12.84 -1.32
C ALA A 555 -9.04 -13.86 -2.05
N CYS A 556 -9.18 -15.14 -1.71
CA CYS A 556 -8.51 -16.26 -2.34
C CYS A 556 -9.53 -17.02 -3.18
N ARG A 557 -9.42 -16.90 -4.51
CA ARG A 557 -10.31 -17.51 -5.50
C ARG A 557 -9.56 -18.24 -6.61
N LEU A 558 -8.29 -17.92 -6.80
CA LEU A 558 -7.45 -18.41 -7.87
C LEU A 558 -6.20 -19.07 -7.28
N VAL A 559 -5.71 -20.10 -7.97
CA VAL A 559 -4.42 -20.74 -7.69
C VAL A 559 -3.58 -20.82 -8.96
N TYR A 560 -2.26 -20.87 -8.81
CA TYR A 560 -1.35 -21.13 -9.92
C TYR A 560 -1.56 -22.55 -10.45
N ASP A 561 -1.79 -22.64 -11.76
CA ASP A 561 -1.90 -23.91 -12.47
C ASP A 561 -0.67 -24.80 -12.17
N PRO A 562 -0.82 -26.13 -11.98
CA PRO A 562 0.28 -27.03 -11.66
C PRO A 562 1.51 -26.94 -12.57
N SER A 563 1.35 -26.53 -13.84
CA SER A 563 2.46 -26.29 -14.78
C SER A 563 3.44 -25.20 -14.31
N VAL A 564 3.00 -24.30 -13.44
CA VAL A 564 3.86 -23.30 -12.80
C VAL A 564 4.66 -23.96 -11.69
N LEU A 565 5.92 -24.30 -11.98
CA LEU A 565 6.79 -25.04 -11.05
C LEU A 565 7.14 -24.25 -9.78
N LYS A 566 7.29 -22.92 -9.90
CA LYS A 566 7.68 -22.04 -8.79
C LYS A 566 6.90 -20.73 -8.88
N PRO A 567 5.71 -20.64 -8.25
CA PRO A 567 5.02 -19.36 -8.11
C PRO A 567 5.95 -18.33 -7.46
N HIS A 568 6.09 -17.17 -8.07
CA HIS A 568 6.92 -16.04 -7.61
C HIS A 568 6.08 -14.76 -7.67
N PRO A 569 6.39 -13.72 -6.88
CA PRO A 569 5.86 -12.36 -7.08
C PRO A 569 5.95 -11.80 -8.52
N TRP A 570 6.83 -12.35 -9.36
CA TRP A 570 6.98 -11.94 -10.77
C TRP A 570 6.27 -12.89 -11.73
N THR A 571 5.72 -14.00 -11.23
CA THR A 571 5.01 -15.00 -12.04
C THR A 571 3.53 -14.59 -12.13
N ARG A 572 3.07 -14.24 -13.32
CA ARG A 572 1.70 -13.74 -13.51
C ARG A 572 0.67 -14.81 -13.87
N GLY A 573 1.03 -16.09 -13.92
CA GLY A 573 0.12 -17.19 -14.23
C GLY A 573 0.79 -18.32 -15.02
N PRO A 574 0.02 -19.21 -15.69
CA PRO A 574 -1.45 -19.24 -15.72
C PRO A 574 -2.08 -19.45 -14.34
N LEU A 575 -3.28 -18.89 -14.15
CA LEU A 575 -4.09 -19.03 -12.95
C LEU A 575 -5.37 -19.80 -13.27
N VAL A 576 -5.83 -20.61 -12.34
CA VAL A 576 -7.08 -21.38 -12.45
C VAL A 576 -7.96 -21.15 -11.22
N PRO A 577 -9.29 -21.21 -11.37
CA PRO A 577 -10.20 -21.15 -10.22
C PRO A 577 -9.92 -22.26 -9.21
N MET A 578 -10.03 -21.92 -7.93
CA MET A 578 -10.00 -22.90 -6.84
C MET A 578 -11.21 -23.84 -6.93
N LYS A 579 -11.02 -25.10 -6.53
CA LYS A 579 -12.00 -26.20 -6.67
C LYS A 579 -12.45 -26.78 -5.33
N LEU A 580 -11.63 -26.68 -4.28
CA LEU A 580 -11.92 -27.23 -2.95
C LEU A 580 -12.58 -26.18 -2.06
N PHE A 581 -12.04 -24.96 -2.04
CA PHE A 581 -12.52 -23.90 -1.17
C PHE A 581 -12.23 -22.49 -1.70
N ASN A 582 -12.97 -21.52 -1.18
CA ASN A 582 -12.63 -20.10 -1.26
C ASN A 582 -12.28 -19.58 0.14
N ALA A 583 -11.42 -18.57 0.25
CA ALA A 583 -11.10 -17.92 1.51
C ALA A 583 -11.24 -16.40 1.45
N ASN A 584 -11.68 -15.77 2.54
CA ASN A 584 -11.57 -14.32 2.74
C ASN A 584 -10.78 -14.09 4.01
N LEU A 585 -9.64 -13.42 3.90
CA LEU A 585 -8.81 -13.06 5.03
C LEU A 585 -8.92 -11.55 5.27
N ARG A 586 -8.92 -11.15 6.53
CA ARG A 586 -8.91 -9.77 6.98
C ARG A 586 -7.81 -9.58 8.01
N TYR A 587 -7.00 -8.54 7.81
CA TYR A 587 -5.89 -8.14 8.66
C TYR A 587 -6.26 -6.81 9.30
N ILE A 588 -6.23 -6.73 10.63
CA ILE A 588 -6.47 -5.51 11.38
C ILE A 588 -5.24 -5.23 12.23
N THR A 589 -4.59 -4.11 11.95
CA THR A 589 -3.34 -3.70 12.61
C THR A 589 -3.54 -2.34 13.22
N PHE A 590 -3.50 -2.25 14.54
CA PHE A 590 -3.51 -0.96 15.23
C PHE A 590 -2.10 -0.35 15.25
N SER A 591 -2.03 0.97 15.30
CA SER A 591 -0.76 1.68 15.40
C SER A 591 -0.15 1.53 16.79
N HIS A 592 1.17 1.33 16.82
CA HIS A 592 1.93 1.19 18.05
C HIS A 592 3.20 2.05 17.99
N ALA A 593 3.61 2.61 19.12
CA ALA A 593 4.92 3.25 19.21
C ALA A 593 6.03 2.25 18.85
N GLY A 594 7.12 2.77 18.28
CA GLY A 594 8.28 1.95 17.99
C GLY A 594 8.92 1.32 19.18
N HIS A 595 9.50 0.16 18.93
CA HIS A 595 10.12 -0.72 19.91
C HIS A 595 9.15 -1.37 20.88
N GLN A 596 7.84 -1.18 20.68
CA GLN A 596 6.78 -1.84 21.47
C GLN A 596 6.23 -3.07 20.74
N PRO A 597 5.61 -4.01 21.48
CA PRO A 597 4.95 -5.14 20.84
C PRO A 597 3.79 -4.67 19.96
N ALA A 598 3.65 -5.30 18.79
CA ALA A 598 2.69 -4.92 17.75
C ALA A 598 1.86 -6.14 17.32
N PRO A 599 0.64 -6.32 17.87
CA PRO A 599 -0.24 -7.40 17.49
C PRO A 599 -1.07 -7.08 16.24
N VAL A 600 -1.37 -8.11 15.46
CA VAL A 600 -2.22 -8.07 14.27
C VAL A 600 -3.31 -9.12 14.41
N ILE A 601 -4.55 -8.69 14.21
CA ILE A 601 -5.69 -9.58 14.18
C ILE A 601 -5.81 -10.16 12.77
N LEU A 602 -5.81 -11.48 12.68
CA LEU A 602 -6.14 -12.23 11.48
C LEU A 602 -7.53 -12.84 11.66
N GLU A 603 -8.49 -12.36 10.87
CA GLU A 603 -9.84 -12.90 10.76
C GLU A 603 -10.00 -13.58 9.40
N SER A 604 -10.68 -14.72 9.34
CA SER A 604 -10.88 -15.40 8.07
C SER A 604 -12.11 -16.29 8.04
N THR A 605 -12.65 -16.44 6.83
CA THR A 605 -13.72 -17.39 6.50
C THR A 605 -13.27 -18.28 5.34
N LEU A 606 -13.33 -19.60 5.54
CA LEU A 606 -13.10 -20.62 4.53
C LEU A 606 -14.45 -21.22 4.12
N LYS A 607 -14.80 -21.17 2.83
CA LYS A 607 -16.04 -21.73 2.29
C LYS A 607 -15.74 -22.90 1.36
N PHE A 608 -16.26 -24.08 1.67
CA PHE A 608 -16.11 -25.27 0.83
C PHE A 608 -16.90 -25.14 -0.48
N LEU A 609 -16.28 -25.50 -1.60
CA LEU A 609 -16.90 -25.42 -2.93
C LEU A 609 -17.53 -26.74 -3.38
N LYS A 610 -17.13 -27.84 -2.75
CA LYS A 610 -17.69 -29.18 -2.96
C LYS A 610 -17.61 -29.97 -1.65
N ASP A 611 -18.23 -31.14 -1.63
CA ASP A 611 -18.07 -32.09 -0.53
C ASP A 611 -16.60 -32.55 -0.44
N VAL A 612 -16.04 -32.49 0.76
CA VAL A 612 -14.63 -32.85 1.05
C VAL A 612 -14.61 -33.81 2.22
N THR A 613 -14.05 -35.00 2.01
CA THR A 613 -13.90 -36.03 3.05
C THR A 613 -12.42 -36.27 3.33
N PHE A 614 -12.07 -36.34 4.62
CA PHE A 614 -10.72 -36.60 5.10
C PHE A 614 -10.62 -37.99 5.69
N THR A 615 -9.49 -38.66 5.47
CA THR A 615 -9.23 -39.98 6.02
C THR A 615 -8.90 -39.92 7.51
N ASN A 616 -8.96 -41.06 8.21
CA ASN A 616 -8.71 -41.11 9.67
C ASN A 616 -7.26 -40.77 10.06
N ASP A 617 -6.29 -40.97 9.18
CA ASP A 617 -4.88 -40.63 9.38
C ASP A 617 -4.60 -39.13 9.21
N GLN A 618 -5.50 -38.40 8.53
CA GLN A 618 -5.40 -36.97 8.33
C GLN A 618 -5.91 -36.19 9.54
N ARG A 619 -5.08 -36.12 10.58
CA ARG A 619 -5.40 -35.34 11.80
C ARG A 619 -5.63 -33.85 11.53
N MET A 620 -4.90 -33.27 10.57
CA MET A 620 -5.03 -31.87 10.13
C MET A 620 -4.88 -31.84 8.61
N GLY A 621 -6.02 -31.90 7.91
CA GLY A 621 -6.15 -31.77 6.47
C GLY A 621 -6.54 -30.35 6.07
N ILE A 622 -6.95 -29.50 7.01
CA ILE A 622 -7.18 -28.06 6.80
C ILE A 622 -6.15 -27.30 7.62
N ALA A 623 -5.22 -26.62 6.96
CA ALA A 623 -4.30 -25.68 7.59
C ALA A 623 -4.78 -24.25 7.32
N VAL A 624 -4.70 -23.37 8.31
CA VAL A 624 -5.12 -21.96 8.19
C VAL A 624 -3.95 -21.00 8.23
N LEU A 625 -2.88 -21.38 8.91
CA LEU A 625 -1.69 -20.55 9.10
C LEU A 625 -0.48 -21.42 9.46
N THR A 626 0.70 -20.97 9.08
CA THR A 626 1.99 -21.54 9.49
C THR A 626 2.89 -20.46 10.10
N MET A 627 3.49 -20.70 11.26
CA MET A 627 4.55 -19.87 11.83
C MET A 627 5.88 -20.61 11.76
N SER A 628 6.90 -20.00 11.16
CA SER A 628 8.21 -20.63 10.95
C SER A 628 9.36 -19.73 11.40
N ALA A 629 10.35 -20.26 12.12
CA ALA A 629 11.62 -19.61 12.41
C ALA A 629 12.76 -20.23 11.56
N TRP A 630 13.76 -19.45 11.16
CA TRP A 630 14.92 -19.95 10.42
C TRP A 630 16.10 -20.15 11.38
N ASN A 631 16.59 -21.37 11.51
CA ASN A 631 17.60 -21.74 12.53
C ASN A 631 19.06 -21.56 12.08
N LYS A 632 19.34 -21.25 10.81
CA LYS A 632 20.70 -21.48 10.30
C LYS A 632 21.75 -20.49 10.83
N LEU A 633 21.38 -19.28 11.27
CA LEU A 633 22.36 -18.24 11.64
C LEU A 633 21.90 -17.20 12.70
N GLY A 634 20.74 -17.32 13.40
CA GLY A 634 20.11 -16.13 14.02
C GLY A 634 19.21 -16.22 15.26
N GLY A 635 19.32 -17.24 16.13
CA GLY A 635 19.01 -17.01 17.55
C GLY A 635 17.57 -17.20 18.08
N TYR A 636 16.66 -17.91 17.40
CA TYR A 636 15.48 -18.44 18.09
C TYR A 636 15.84 -19.79 18.71
N ASP A 637 16.17 -19.82 20.01
CA ASP A 637 16.64 -21.02 20.71
C ASP A 637 15.58 -21.64 21.63
N THR A 638 14.39 -21.02 21.75
CA THR A 638 13.31 -21.56 22.58
C THR A 638 11.91 -21.25 22.03
N ALA A 639 10.95 -22.16 22.23
CA ALA A 639 9.53 -21.90 22.08
C ALA A 639 8.77 -22.23 23.39
N ALA A 640 7.70 -21.49 23.69
CA ALA A 640 6.68 -21.89 24.67
C ALA A 640 5.36 -22.17 23.98
N ILE A 641 4.68 -23.21 24.47
CA ILE A 641 3.34 -23.57 24.02
C ILE A 641 2.43 -23.74 25.23
N GLN A 642 1.27 -23.07 25.17
CA GLN A 642 0.24 -23.11 26.19
C GLN A 642 -1.11 -23.47 25.56
N TYR A 643 -1.77 -24.48 26.13
CA TYR A 643 -2.91 -25.15 25.50
C TYR A 643 -4.28 -24.67 26.00
N SER A 644 -4.36 -23.99 27.16
CA SER A 644 -5.66 -23.69 27.79
C SER A 644 -5.69 -22.48 28.73
N ARG A 645 -6.91 -22.10 29.12
CA ARG A 645 -7.22 -21.04 30.10
C ARG A 645 -6.59 -21.24 31.48
N THR A 646 -6.22 -22.47 31.85
CA THR A 646 -5.74 -22.79 33.20
C THR A 646 -4.32 -22.29 33.49
N GLY A 647 -3.62 -21.71 32.50
CA GLY A 647 -2.29 -21.13 32.72
C GLY A 647 -1.14 -22.15 32.77
N ASN A 648 -1.43 -23.43 32.60
CA ASN A 648 -0.41 -24.47 32.67
C ASN A 648 0.47 -24.42 31.42
N LEU A 649 1.73 -24.00 31.58
CA LEU A 649 2.76 -24.12 30.57
C LEU A 649 3.02 -25.62 30.34
N VAL A 650 2.70 -26.12 29.15
CA VAL A 650 2.79 -27.56 28.89
C VAL A 650 4.16 -27.95 28.34
N THR A 651 4.86 -27.06 27.62
CA THR A 651 6.21 -27.38 27.11
C THR A 651 7.04 -26.12 26.86
N ARG A 652 8.25 -26.08 27.43
CA ARG A 652 9.37 -25.24 26.96
C ARG A 652 10.22 -26.10 26.03
N ILE A 653 10.43 -25.65 24.80
CA ILE A 653 11.20 -26.39 23.80
C ILE A 653 12.50 -25.62 23.58
N SER A 654 13.65 -26.22 23.90
CA SER A 654 14.98 -25.66 23.61
C SER A 654 15.55 -26.28 22.34
N TYR A 655 16.13 -25.47 21.45
CA TYR A 655 16.76 -25.95 20.20
C TYR A 655 18.25 -26.28 20.34
N ILE A 656 18.81 -26.08 21.54
CA ILE A 656 20.26 -26.21 21.84
C ILE A 656 20.73 -27.68 21.75
N ASP A 657 19.82 -28.65 21.90
CA ASP A 657 20.20 -30.07 22.02
C ASP A 657 20.12 -30.87 20.71
N HIS A 658 19.86 -30.24 19.56
CA HIS A 658 19.67 -30.89 18.24
C HIS A 658 18.63 -32.04 18.18
N ASN A 659 17.92 -32.33 19.27
CA ASN A 659 16.84 -33.30 19.32
C ASN A 659 15.61 -32.76 18.58
N VAL A 660 14.90 -33.64 17.85
CA VAL A 660 13.69 -33.27 17.11
C VAL A 660 12.56 -33.02 18.11
N ALA A 661 12.32 -31.76 18.46
CA ALA A 661 11.19 -31.37 19.27
C ALA A 661 9.89 -31.45 18.45
N ARG A 662 8.94 -32.24 18.97
CA ARG A 662 7.60 -32.40 18.37
C ARG A 662 6.56 -32.22 19.44
N SER A 663 5.52 -31.46 19.11
CA SER A 663 4.36 -31.24 19.99
C SER A 663 3.13 -31.01 19.13
N ASP A 664 2.02 -31.66 19.47
CA ASP A 664 0.72 -31.52 18.82
C ASP A 664 -0.35 -31.34 19.90
N GLY A 665 -1.43 -30.63 19.56
CA GLY A 665 -2.66 -30.68 20.36
C GLY A 665 -3.59 -29.52 20.08
N ALA A 666 -4.47 -29.23 21.04
CA ALA A 666 -5.47 -28.19 20.91
C ALA A 666 -4.85 -26.78 20.89
N PHE A 667 -5.42 -25.91 20.07
CA PHE A 667 -5.09 -24.50 19.96
C PHE A 667 -6.36 -23.64 20.12
N ASN A 668 -7.18 -24.00 21.11
CA ASN A 668 -8.45 -23.36 21.40
C ASN A 668 -8.26 -21.93 21.90
N ARG A 669 -9.36 -21.19 22.05
CA ARG A 669 -9.35 -19.81 22.55
C ARG A 669 -8.52 -19.71 23.83
N SER A 670 -7.69 -18.67 23.93
CA SER A 670 -6.67 -18.43 24.98
C SER A 670 -5.34 -19.18 24.85
N ALA A 671 -5.24 -20.19 23.97
CA ALA A 671 -3.98 -20.87 23.70
C ALA A 671 -2.99 -19.93 22.99
N TYR A 672 -1.70 -20.14 23.20
CA TYR A 672 -0.67 -19.44 22.46
C TYR A 672 0.56 -20.31 22.16
N ILE A 673 1.26 -19.97 21.08
CA ILE A 673 2.59 -20.47 20.73
C ILE A 673 3.49 -19.26 20.56
N TYR A 674 4.65 -19.26 21.20
CA TYR A 674 5.55 -18.11 21.23
C TYR A 674 7.00 -18.53 21.00
N PHE A 675 7.67 -17.93 20.02
CA PHE A 675 9.07 -18.18 19.68
C PHE A 675 9.95 -17.09 20.29
N TYR A 676 10.82 -17.47 21.22
CA TYR A 676 11.64 -16.58 22.05
C TYR A 676 12.98 -16.23 21.44
N PRO A 677 13.48 -15.04 21.79
CA PRO A 677 13.77 -13.99 20.85
C PRO A 677 15.03 -14.26 20.08
N SER A 678 15.01 -13.80 18.83
CA SER A 678 16.20 -13.50 18.07
C SER A 678 16.66 -12.06 18.35
N LEU A 679 17.73 -11.63 17.66
CA LEU A 679 18.14 -10.21 17.57
C LEU A 679 17.01 -9.26 17.13
N PHE A 680 15.88 -9.76 16.62
CA PHE A 680 14.76 -8.96 16.10
C PHE A 680 13.46 -9.14 16.91
N GLY A 681 13.55 -9.68 18.14
CA GLY A 681 12.41 -9.92 19.03
C GLY A 681 11.76 -11.29 18.83
N SER A 682 10.66 -11.52 19.55
CA SER A 682 9.86 -12.74 19.56
C SER A 682 8.65 -12.63 18.64
N VAL A 683 8.12 -13.79 18.24
CA VAL A 683 6.87 -13.87 17.48
C VAL A 683 5.93 -14.88 18.13
N GLY A 684 4.67 -14.47 18.30
CA GLY A 684 3.63 -15.23 18.97
C GLY A 684 2.35 -15.36 18.15
N LEU A 685 1.64 -16.45 18.37
CA LEU A 685 0.26 -16.66 17.91
C LEU A 685 -0.63 -16.86 19.13
N PHE A 686 -1.75 -16.16 19.20
CA PHE A 686 -2.79 -16.35 20.23
C PHE A 686 -4.11 -16.69 19.55
N SER A 687 -4.79 -17.71 20.03
CA SER A 687 -6.08 -18.12 19.48
C SER A 687 -7.23 -17.35 20.11
N LEU A 688 -8.13 -16.82 19.26
CA LEU A 688 -9.45 -16.29 19.65
C LEU A 688 -10.59 -17.23 19.21
N THR A 689 -10.25 -18.46 18.80
CA THR A 689 -11.18 -19.41 18.20
C THR A 689 -11.05 -20.77 18.87
N ASP A 690 -12.17 -21.41 19.13
CA ASP A 690 -12.19 -22.80 19.60
C ASP A 690 -12.08 -23.78 18.42
N ASP A 691 -11.85 -25.06 18.72
CA ASP A 691 -11.76 -26.17 17.76
C ASP A 691 -10.58 -26.10 16.76
N LEU A 692 -9.61 -25.23 17.02
CA LEU A 692 -8.32 -25.27 16.34
C LEU A 692 -7.39 -26.27 17.00
N ILE A 693 -6.49 -26.82 16.20
CA ILE A 693 -5.37 -27.65 16.63
C ILE A 693 -4.07 -27.09 16.05
N TYR A 694 -2.95 -27.44 16.66
CA TYR A 694 -1.63 -27.11 16.15
C TYR A 694 -0.77 -28.36 15.98
N LYS A 695 0.20 -28.25 15.07
CA LYS A 695 1.32 -29.18 14.89
C LYS A 695 2.62 -28.42 14.92
N TYR A 696 3.50 -28.75 15.85
CA TYR A 696 4.81 -28.14 15.99
C TYR A 696 5.93 -29.14 15.70
N ARG A 697 6.84 -28.78 14.80
CA ARG A 697 7.98 -29.59 14.37
C ARG A 697 9.21 -28.70 14.29
N ASN A 698 10.08 -28.78 15.29
CA ASN A 698 11.28 -27.94 15.40
C ASN A 698 10.95 -26.46 15.16
N THR A 699 11.25 -25.92 14.00
CA THR A 699 11.13 -24.48 13.75
C THR A 699 9.79 -24.06 13.16
N CYS A 700 8.83 -24.97 13.05
CA CYS A 700 7.57 -24.73 12.34
C CYS A 700 6.36 -25.14 13.19
N ALA A 701 5.42 -24.22 13.38
CA ALA A 701 4.09 -24.46 13.93
C ALA A 701 3.04 -24.28 12.83
N VAL A 702 2.19 -25.28 12.60
CA VAL A 702 1.04 -25.19 11.69
C VAL A 702 -0.23 -25.19 12.53
N ILE A 703 -1.14 -24.26 12.25
CA ILE A 703 -2.46 -24.14 12.90
C ILE A 703 -3.53 -24.56 11.89
N GLY A 704 -4.54 -25.29 12.33
CA GLY A 704 -5.58 -25.81 11.47
C GLY A 704 -6.76 -26.41 12.21
N TYR A 705 -7.65 -27.08 11.49
CA TYR A 705 -8.78 -27.80 12.06
C TYR A 705 -8.48 -29.29 12.18
N ALA A 706 -9.06 -29.93 13.21
CA ALA A 706 -9.06 -31.37 13.32
C ALA A 706 -10.00 -31.99 12.28
N THR A 707 -9.47 -32.84 11.41
CA THR A 707 -10.21 -33.35 10.23
C THR A 707 -10.37 -34.87 10.17
N ALA A 708 -9.69 -35.64 11.02
CA ALA A 708 -9.67 -37.09 10.92
C ALA A 708 -11.09 -37.68 10.84
N GLY A 709 -11.38 -38.39 9.74
CA GLY A 709 -12.67 -39.04 9.50
C GLY A 709 -13.86 -38.09 9.26
N LYS A 710 -13.62 -36.78 9.10
CA LYS A 710 -14.69 -35.80 8.90
C LYS A 710 -15.01 -35.60 7.42
N THR A 711 -16.27 -35.29 7.16
CA THR A 711 -16.76 -34.79 5.87
C THR A 711 -17.33 -33.40 6.06
N PHE A 712 -16.91 -32.45 5.22
CA PHE A 712 -17.48 -31.11 5.13
C PHE A 712 -18.28 -31.00 3.85
N LYS A 713 -19.48 -30.43 3.93
CA LYS A 713 -20.38 -30.29 2.78
C LYS A 713 -20.07 -29.04 1.97
N ALA A 714 -20.40 -29.07 0.68
CA ALA A 714 -20.37 -27.87 -0.15
C ALA A 714 -21.14 -26.72 0.53
N GLY A 715 -20.57 -25.53 0.53
CA GLY A 715 -21.14 -24.34 1.17
C GLY A 715 -20.91 -24.23 2.68
N THR A 716 -20.37 -25.26 3.36
CA THR A 716 -19.94 -25.12 4.77
C THR A 716 -18.91 -24.01 4.90
N GLU A 717 -19.03 -23.19 5.96
CA GLU A 717 -18.09 -22.13 6.27
C GLU A 717 -17.38 -22.41 7.61
N LEU A 718 -16.05 -22.28 7.61
CA LEU A 718 -15.23 -22.30 8.82
C LEU A 718 -14.67 -20.91 9.07
N LYS A 719 -14.81 -20.40 10.29
CA LYS A 719 -14.36 -19.06 10.68
C LYS A 719 -13.31 -19.17 11.77
N TYR A 720 -12.22 -18.42 11.61
CA TYR A 720 -11.20 -18.33 12.64
C TYR A 720 -10.71 -16.90 12.82
N ARG A 721 -10.22 -16.64 14.03
CA ARG A 721 -9.63 -15.40 14.50
C ARG A 721 -8.40 -15.72 15.36
N ILE A 722 -7.26 -15.19 14.96
CA ILE A 722 -5.95 -15.39 15.59
C ILE A 722 -5.26 -14.04 15.73
N ILE A 723 -4.53 -13.81 16.82
CA ILE A 723 -3.63 -12.66 16.95
C ILE A 723 -2.21 -13.13 16.65
N ALA A 724 -1.55 -12.50 15.68
CA ALA A 724 -0.11 -12.62 15.50
C ALA A 724 0.56 -11.44 16.22
N MET A 725 1.40 -11.72 17.21
CA MET A 725 2.10 -10.69 17.98
C MET A 725 3.58 -10.72 17.68
N VAL A 726 4.15 -9.55 17.45
CA VAL A 726 5.59 -9.33 17.46
C VAL A 726 5.94 -8.59 18.73
N SER A 727 7.03 -8.97 19.40
CA SER A 727 7.46 -8.27 20.60
C SER A 727 8.32 -7.04 20.34
N GLY A 728 8.69 -6.35 21.42
CA GLY A 728 9.68 -5.28 21.37
C GLY A 728 11.07 -5.82 21.00
N PHE A 729 11.91 -4.93 20.42
CA PHE A 729 13.24 -5.29 19.92
C PHE A 729 14.20 -5.86 20.98
N ASP A 730 14.00 -5.47 22.24
CA ASP A 730 14.84 -5.81 23.39
C ASP A 730 14.15 -6.76 24.38
N GLU A 731 13.14 -7.52 23.92
CA GLU A 731 12.48 -8.50 24.78
C GLU A 731 13.47 -9.59 25.22
N ILE A 732 13.50 -9.87 26.52
CA ILE A 732 14.26 -10.98 27.10
C ILE A 732 13.45 -12.28 26.95
N PRO A 733 14.07 -13.44 26.58
CA PRO A 733 13.38 -14.73 26.52
C PRO A 733 12.59 -15.06 27.81
N SER A 734 11.26 -14.88 27.80
CA SER A 734 10.43 -15.04 29.01
C SER A 734 8.95 -15.19 28.71
N THR A 735 8.24 -16.06 29.45
CA THR A 735 6.78 -16.20 29.36
C THR A 735 6.00 -15.03 29.94
N GLN A 736 6.66 -14.05 30.55
CA GLN A 736 5.98 -12.93 31.20
C GLN A 736 5.21 -12.03 30.21
N LEU A 737 5.79 -11.68 29.06
CA LEU A 737 5.10 -10.82 28.08
C LEU A 737 3.85 -11.51 27.52
N PRO A 738 3.90 -12.73 26.95
CA PRO A 738 2.71 -13.37 26.44
C PRO A 738 1.66 -13.66 27.53
N GLU A 739 2.07 -13.97 28.77
CA GLU A 739 1.11 -14.15 29.87
C GLU A 739 0.47 -12.85 30.33
N ARG A 740 1.23 -11.75 30.42
CA ARG A 740 0.68 -10.42 30.70
C ARG A 740 -0.27 -9.97 29.60
N PHE A 741 0.11 -10.16 28.34
CA PHE A 741 -0.77 -9.92 27.21
C PHE A 741 -2.08 -10.71 27.32
N ARG A 742 -1.97 -12.02 27.60
CA ARG A 742 -3.12 -12.91 27.74
C ARG A 742 -4.07 -12.50 28.88
N THR A 743 -3.52 -12.15 30.04
CA THR A 743 -4.29 -11.84 31.25
C THR A 743 -4.84 -10.41 31.24
N MET A 744 -4.03 -9.42 30.87
CA MET A 744 -4.42 -8.00 30.94
C MET A 744 -5.38 -7.59 29.82
N LEU A 745 -5.42 -8.33 28.71
CA LEU A 745 -6.32 -8.06 27.58
C LEU A 745 -7.48 -9.06 27.45
N GLY A 746 -7.83 -9.76 28.54
CA GLY A 746 -9.06 -10.56 28.58
C GLY A 746 -9.04 -11.82 27.72
N LEU A 747 -7.88 -12.26 27.24
CA LEU A 747 -7.72 -13.51 26.49
C LEU A 747 -7.77 -14.74 27.39
N ALA A 748 -7.25 -14.61 28.62
CA ALA A 748 -7.28 -15.67 29.62
C ALA A 748 -8.71 -15.97 30.08
N GLU A 749 -9.46 -14.91 30.38
CA GLU A 749 -10.84 -14.98 30.81
C GLU A 749 -11.57 -13.72 30.35
N LYS A 750 -12.58 -13.90 29.49
CA LYS A 750 -13.37 -12.80 28.94
C LYS A 750 -13.99 -11.97 30.06
N GLY A 751 -13.88 -10.64 29.98
CA GLY A 751 -14.37 -9.72 31.00
C GLY A 751 -13.39 -9.44 32.15
N LYS A 752 -12.33 -10.25 32.33
CA LYS A 752 -11.25 -9.95 33.29
C LYS A 752 -10.08 -9.30 32.55
N VAL A 753 -9.94 -7.99 32.72
CA VAL A 753 -8.91 -7.18 32.06
C VAL A 753 -8.08 -6.39 33.08
N GLY A 754 -6.89 -5.96 32.67
CA GLY A 754 -5.95 -5.19 33.52
C GLY A 754 -6.22 -3.69 33.56
N TYR A 755 -7.21 -3.19 32.80
CA TYR A 755 -7.58 -1.78 32.71
C TYR A 755 -9.01 -1.56 33.21
N GLU A 756 -9.34 -0.31 33.54
CA GLU A 756 -10.69 0.08 33.97
C GLU A 756 -11.35 1.00 32.92
N VAL A 757 -12.65 0.83 32.70
CA VAL A 757 -13.45 1.69 31.81
C VAL A 757 -14.59 2.29 32.63
N LYS A 758 -14.60 3.61 32.75
CA LYS A 758 -15.71 4.38 33.35
C LYS A 758 -16.52 5.00 32.24
N VAL A 759 -17.78 4.63 32.14
CA VAL A 759 -18.66 5.01 31.03
C VAL A 759 -19.58 6.16 31.46
N GLU A 760 -19.53 7.29 30.75
CA GLU A 760 -20.50 8.39 30.83
C GLU A 760 -21.56 8.28 29.70
N GLN A 761 -21.19 7.73 28.53
CA GLN A 761 -22.06 7.49 27.36
C GLN A 761 -21.55 6.28 26.55
N GLY A 762 -22.48 5.49 26.00
CA GLY A 762 -22.21 4.26 25.23
C GLY A 762 -22.25 3.01 26.11
N LYS A 763 -21.95 1.84 25.54
CA LYS A 763 -21.98 0.55 26.26
C LYS A 763 -20.81 -0.35 25.85
N VAL A 764 -20.00 -0.80 26.80
CA VAL A 764 -18.96 -1.81 26.55
C VAL A 764 -19.63 -3.14 26.13
N THR A 765 -19.26 -3.67 24.97
CA THR A 765 -19.81 -4.91 24.41
C THR A 765 -18.79 -6.05 24.39
N ASP A 766 -17.50 -5.73 24.30
CA ASP A 766 -16.42 -6.72 24.39
C ASP A 766 -15.14 -6.12 24.96
N THR A 767 -14.32 -6.95 25.59
CA THR A 767 -13.03 -6.60 26.18
C THR A 767 -11.92 -7.60 25.80
N GLU A 768 -12.23 -8.64 25.01
CA GLU A 768 -11.25 -9.62 24.53
C GLU A 768 -10.35 -9.00 23.44
N TYR A 769 -9.13 -8.63 23.85
CA TYR A 769 -8.10 -7.89 23.10
C TYR A 769 -8.48 -6.47 22.68
N VAL A 770 -9.58 -6.32 21.95
CA VAL A 770 -10.12 -5.03 21.50
C VAL A 770 -11.21 -4.61 22.48
N LEU A 771 -11.07 -3.43 23.07
CA LEU A 771 -12.17 -2.80 23.79
C LEU A 771 -13.22 -2.34 22.77
N THR A 772 -14.34 -3.06 22.71
CA THR A 772 -15.45 -2.77 21.80
C THR A 772 -16.57 -2.10 22.56
N ILE A 773 -17.04 -0.98 22.02
CA ILE A 773 -18.06 -0.14 22.64
C ILE A 773 -19.15 0.12 21.60
N ASP A 774 -20.40 -0.14 21.96
CA ASP A 774 -21.55 0.35 21.23
C ASP A 774 -21.71 1.85 21.51
N GLY A 775 -21.56 2.68 20.48
CA GLY A 775 -21.73 4.13 20.58
C GLY A 775 -23.18 4.59 20.61
N GLU A 776 -24.15 3.71 20.37
CA GLU A 776 -25.60 4.00 20.36
C GLU A 776 -25.97 5.20 19.47
N GLY A 777 -25.25 5.39 18.35
CA GLY A 777 -25.39 6.55 17.46
C GLY A 777 -24.84 7.88 17.99
N LYS A 778 -24.32 7.92 19.23
CA LYS A 778 -23.85 9.13 19.92
C LYS A 778 -22.36 9.13 20.23
N GLY A 779 -21.69 7.98 20.08
CA GLY A 779 -20.29 7.78 20.44
C GLY A 779 -20.10 7.32 21.89
N PHE A 780 -18.84 7.24 22.29
CA PHE A 780 -18.42 6.92 23.65
C PHE A 780 -17.93 8.17 24.36
N ALA A 781 -18.34 8.37 25.62
CA ALA A 781 -17.70 9.33 26.51
C ALA A 781 -17.41 8.64 27.84
N GLY A 782 -16.23 8.93 28.41
CA GLY A 782 -15.81 8.29 29.64
C GLY A 782 -14.33 8.46 29.93
N GLU A 783 -13.81 7.57 30.76
CA GLU A 783 -12.40 7.49 31.11
C GLU A 783 -11.91 6.03 30.93
N ILE A 784 -10.74 5.87 30.32
CA ILE A 784 -10.04 4.58 30.21
C ILE A 784 -8.76 4.70 31.02
N LEU A 785 -8.66 3.89 32.08
CA LEU A 785 -7.51 3.87 32.99
C LEU A 785 -6.61 2.68 32.65
N LEU A 786 -5.41 2.95 32.17
CA LEU A 786 -4.41 1.94 31.88
C LEU A 786 -3.40 1.82 33.04
N PRO A 787 -3.01 0.61 33.45
CA PRO A 787 -1.90 0.43 34.36
C PRO A 787 -0.57 0.74 33.65
N LYS A 788 0.46 1.14 34.41
CA LYS A 788 1.78 1.51 33.87
C LYS A 788 2.47 0.36 33.13
N ASP A 789 2.14 -0.86 33.49
CA ASP A 789 2.71 -2.09 32.97
C ASP A 789 1.79 -2.73 31.90
N MET A 790 0.99 -1.94 31.19
CA MET A 790 0.22 -2.46 30.06
C MET A 790 1.17 -2.99 28.97
N PRO A 791 0.95 -4.22 28.43
CA PRO A 791 1.93 -4.87 27.54
C PRO A 791 1.93 -4.30 26.12
N VAL A 792 0.82 -3.69 25.68
CA VAL A 792 0.64 -3.02 24.37
C VAL A 792 -0.36 -1.88 24.48
N SER A 793 -0.36 -0.96 23.51
CA SER A 793 -1.45 0.01 23.34
C SER A 793 -2.79 -0.71 23.30
N LEU A 794 -3.80 -0.21 24.01
CA LEU A 794 -5.14 -0.80 24.03
C LEU A 794 -5.90 -0.39 22.77
N PRO A 795 -6.28 -1.33 21.89
CA PRO A 795 -7.17 -1.04 20.77
C PRO A 795 -8.57 -0.71 21.27
N VAL A 796 -9.17 0.32 20.70
CA VAL A 796 -10.55 0.74 21.04
C VAL A 796 -11.36 0.91 19.75
N VAL A 797 -12.51 0.27 19.69
CA VAL A 797 -13.45 0.34 18.57
C VAL A 797 -14.81 0.79 19.08
N VAL A 798 -15.33 1.88 18.49
CA VAL A 798 -16.68 2.38 18.77
C VAL A 798 -17.58 2.11 17.59
N GLU A 799 -18.60 1.29 17.79
CA GLU A 799 -19.56 0.82 16.78
C GLU A 799 -20.84 1.67 16.74
N ASN A 800 -21.71 1.38 15.77
CA ASN A 800 -22.99 2.06 15.56
C ASN A 800 -22.85 3.58 15.35
N LEU A 801 -21.85 3.95 14.55
CA LEU A 801 -21.60 5.30 14.07
C LEU A 801 -22.00 5.44 12.58
N ASN A 802 -21.95 6.65 12.02
CA ASN A 802 -22.23 6.90 10.60
C ASN A 802 -20.93 7.11 9.81
N ASP A 803 -20.60 6.20 8.89
CA ASP A 803 -19.40 6.27 8.04
C ASP A 803 -19.31 7.53 7.16
N ARG A 804 -20.40 8.29 6.99
CA ARG A 804 -20.42 9.53 6.21
C ARG A 804 -20.04 10.78 7.00
N TRP A 805 -19.80 10.65 8.31
CA TRP A 805 -19.54 11.78 9.20
C TRP A 805 -18.16 11.66 9.84
N THR A 806 -17.46 12.79 10.00
CA THR A 806 -16.19 12.81 10.74
C THR A 806 -16.36 12.22 12.14
N SER A 807 -15.43 11.36 12.54
CA SER A 807 -15.28 10.88 13.92
C SER A 807 -13.94 11.34 14.48
N VAL A 808 -13.88 11.57 15.79
CA VAL A 808 -12.70 12.07 16.49
C VAL A 808 -12.45 11.28 17.78
N LEU A 809 -11.18 11.21 18.19
CA LEU A 809 -10.80 11.00 19.58
C LEU A 809 -10.50 12.38 20.18
N TYR A 810 -11.29 12.79 21.15
CA TYR A 810 -11.19 14.08 21.82
C TYR A 810 -10.75 13.90 23.27
N ASP A 811 -9.61 14.47 23.62
CA ASP A 811 -9.13 14.63 24.99
C ASP A 811 -9.80 15.86 25.60
N ARG A 812 -10.72 15.64 26.53
CA ARG A 812 -11.58 16.69 27.11
C ARG A 812 -10.85 17.55 28.13
N GLU A 813 -9.78 17.02 28.73
CA GLU A 813 -8.97 17.74 29.71
C GLU A 813 -7.98 18.67 29.02
N GLN A 814 -7.29 18.16 27.99
CA GLN A 814 -6.31 18.92 27.22
C GLN A 814 -6.97 19.75 26.10
N LYS A 815 -8.27 19.55 25.84
CA LYS A 815 -9.04 20.21 24.79
C LYS A 815 -8.38 20.12 23.41
N ARG A 816 -7.93 18.92 23.06
CA ARG A 816 -7.34 18.59 21.77
C ARG A 816 -8.02 17.36 21.19
N PHE A 817 -8.14 17.27 19.88
CA PHE A 817 -8.66 16.07 19.22
C PHE A 817 -7.79 15.69 18.04
N ARG A 818 -7.97 14.43 17.62
CA ARG A 818 -7.47 13.93 16.36
C ARG A 818 -8.59 13.20 15.62
N PRO A 819 -8.62 13.28 14.28
CA PRO A 819 -9.62 12.62 13.49
C PRO A 819 -9.37 11.11 13.48
N LEU A 820 -10.42 10.31 13.34
CA LEU A 820 -10.35 8.85 13.33
C LEU A 820 -10.76 8.27 11.99
N GLY A 821 -10.12 7.15 11.64
CA GLY A 821 -10.53 6.31 10.52
C GLY A 821 -11.83 5.60 10.82
N MET A 822 -12.72 5.54 9.82
CA MET A 822 -14.01 4.88 9.91
C MET A 822 -14.19 3.82 8.85
N HIS A 823 -14.74 2.67 9.24
CA HIS A 823 -15.09 1.60 8.32
C HIS A 823 -16.18 0.70 8.90
N ALA A 824 -17.25 0.50 8.12
CA ALA A 824 -18.40 -0.35 8.46
C ALA A 824 -19.11 0.10 9.74
N ASN A 825 -19.36 1.40 9.85
CA ASN A 825 -20.00 2.09 10.97
C ASN A 825 -19.22 2.00 12.28
N LYS A 826 -17.89 1.89 12.19
CA LYS A 826 -16.99 1.78 13.34
C LYS A 826 -15.87 2.80 13.25
N ALA A 827 -15.62 3.51 14.34
CA ALA A 827 -14.42 4.32 14.52
C ALA A 827 -13.35 3.49 15.23
N TYR A 828 -12.13 3.52 14.69
CA TYR A 828 -11.00 2.76 15.20
C TYR A 828 -9.96 3.72 15.78
N CYS A 829 -9.53 3.44 17.01
CA CYS A 829 -8.44 4.17 17.65
C CYS A 829 -7.66 3.24 18.59
N HIS A 830 -6.65 3.79 19.26
CA HIS A 830 -5.97 3.13 20.35
C HIS A 830 -5.68 4.12 21.48
N ARG A 831 -5.48 3.59 22.69
CA ARG A 831 -4.89 4.30 23.82
C ARG A 831 -3.42 3.91 23.92
N ALA A 832 -2.54 4.88 23.74
CA ALA A 832 -1.11 4.66 23.84
C ALA A 832 -0.70 4.36 25.29
N LEU A 833 0.46 3.71 25.47
CA LEU A 833 0.95 3.25 26.77
C LEU A 833 1.26 4.39 27.76
N ASP A 834 1.50 5.60 27.25
CA ASP A 834 1.71 6.83 28.02
C ASP A 834 0.40 7.58 28.34
N GLU A 835 -0.71 7.21 27.71
CA GLU A 835 -2.04 7.79 27.93
C GLU A 835 -2.81 7.09 29.06
N LEU A 836 -2.17 7.01 30.24
CA LEU A 836 -2.63 6.19 31.38
C LEU A 836 -4.02 6.53 31.93
N LYS A 837 -4.47 7.78 31.74
CA LYS A 837 -5.76 8.28 32.23
C LYS A 837 -6.25 9.46 31.39
N GLY A 838 -7.43 9.97 31.71
CA GLY A 838 -7.99 11.20 31.13
C GLY A 838 -9.38 10.99 30.54
N LYS A 839 -10.23 11.99 30.70
CA LYS A 839 -11.57 11.99 30.12
C LYS A 839 -11.52 12.16 28.60
N ILE A 840 -12.15 11.22 27.90
CA ILE A 840 -12.19 11.19 26.43
C ILE A 840 -13.61 11.17 25.89
N PHE A 841 -13.74 11.58 24.63
CA PHE A 841 -14.89 11.33 23.78
C PHE A 841 -14.42 10.71 22.47
N ILE A 842 -15.09 9.64 22.02
CA ILE A 842 -14.84 8.97 20.74
C ILE A 842 -16.15 8.92 19.96
N GLY A 843 -16.23 9.63 18.84
CA GLY A 843 -17.42 9.66 18.01
C GLY A 843 -17.55 10.92 17.17
N HIS A 844 -18.76 11.21 16.71
CA HIS A 844 -19.00 12.37 15.87
C HIS A 844 -19.05 13.68 16.70
N PRO A 845 -18.20 14.67 16.42
CA PRO A 845 -18.25 15.96 17.13
C PRO A 845 -19.58 16.68 16.86
N PHE A 846 -20.16 16.46 15.68
CA PHE A 846 -21.44 16.96 15.24
C PHE A 846 -22.23 15.84 14.56
N THR A 847 -23.54 15.84 14.71
CA THR A 847 -24.47 14.86 14.11
C THR A 847 -25.55 15.58 13.34
N LEU A 848 -26.14 14.87 12.37
CA LEU A 848 -27.26 15.35 11.56
C LEU A 848 -28.50 14.50 11.86
N ASP A 849 -29.69 15.09 11.77
CA ASP A 849 -30.95 14.33 11.79
C ASP A 849 -31.25 13.62 10.45
N LYS A 850 -30.34 13.75 9.47
CA LYS A 850 -30.38 13.16 8.12
C LYS A 850 -29.12 12.29 7.87
N PRO A 851 -29.15 10.98 8.18
CA PRO A 851 -27.98 10.08 8.06
C PRO A 851 -27.48 9.85 6.62
N GLU A 852 -28.28 10.22 5.62
CA GLU A 852 -27.94 10.16 4.21
C GLU A 852 -26.97 11.26 3.75
N LEU A 853 -26.87 12.37 4.48
CA LEU A 853 -25.95 13.47 4.18
C LEU A 853 -24.53 13.16 4.68
N CYS A 854 -23.53 13.73 4.02
CA CYS A 854 -22.13 13.64 4.45
C CYS A 854 -21.73 14.87 5.28
N LEU A 855 -20.87 14.67 6.28
CA LEU A 855 -20.44 15.71 7.21
C LEU A 855 -18.92 15.64 7.41
N SER A 856 -18.20 16.66 6.95
CA SER A 856 -16.78 16.86 7.25
C SER A 856 -16.61 17.94 8.31
N VAL A 857 -15.82 17.67 9.35
CA VAL A 857 -15.47 18.63 10.40
C VAL A 857 -13.96 18.61 10.60
N VAL A 858 -13.29 19.69 10.21
CA VAL A 858 -11.82 19.77 10.18
C VAL A 858 -11.36 20.92 11.05
N GLN A 859 -10.35 20.70 11.89
CA GLN A 859 -9.69 21.80 12.59
C GLN A 859 -8.89 22.64 11.60
N THR A 860 -9.26 23.91 11.45
CA THR A 860 -8.64 24.83 10.49
C THR A 860 -7.85 25.96 11.16
N ASP A 861 -8.01 26.11 12.47
CA ASP A 861 -7.25 27.02 13.33
C ASP A 861 -7.14 26.43 14.76
N MET A 862 -6.32 27.03 15.62
CA MET A 862 -6.15 26.69 17.04
C MET A 862 -7.47 26.61 17.82
N LYS A 863 -8.48 27.39 17.40
CA LYS A 863 -9.81 27.46 18.04
C LYS A 863 -10.96 27.50 17.03
N ALA A 864 -10.75 27.02 15.80
CA ALA A 864 -11.79 27.04 14.77
C ALA A 864 -11.86 25.72 14.01
N LEU A 865 -13.09 25.39 13.61
CA LEU A 865 -13.44 24.24 12.79
C LEU A 865 -14.07 24.74 11.49
N THR A 866 -13.73 24.12 10.37
CA THR A 866 -14.52 24.19 9.14
C THR A 866 -15.41 22.97 9.06
N MET A 867 -16.71 23.21 8.94
CA MET A 867 -17.73 22.20 8.77
C MET A 867 -18.29 22.27 7.34
N GLN A 868 -18.26 21.16 6.62
CA GLN A 868 -18.89 21.01 5.31
C GLN A 868 -20.00 19.96 5.40
N ILE A 869 -21.22 20.36 5.02
CA ILE A 869 -22.40 19.47 4.93
C ILE A 869 -22.70 19.26 3.45
N HIS A 870 -22.63 18.02 2.99
CA HIS A 870 -22.85 17.66 1.60
C HIS A 870 -24.13 16.86 1.43
N ASN A 871 -24.98 17.30 0.50
CA ASN A 871 -26.19 16.61 0.12
C ASN A 871 -25.99 15.88 -1.21
N PRO A 872 -25.82 14.54 -1.22
CA PRO A 872 -25.63 13.78 -2.45
C PRO A 872 -26.95 13.46 -3.18
N THR A 873 -28.10 13.83 -2.63
CA THR A 873 -29.43 13.49 -3.16
C THR A 873 -29.88 14.44 -4.27
N ASP A 874 -30.96 14.06 -4.96
CA ASP A 874 -31.55 14.86 -6.05
C ASP A 874 -32.49 15.97 -5.57
N GLN A 875 -32.74 16.08 -4.26
CA GLN A 875 -33.65 17.08 -3.69
C GLN A 875 -32.95 17.94 -2.64
N PRO A 876 -33.32 19.22 -2.50
CA PRO A 876 -32.83 20.05 -1.40
C PRO A 876 -33.29 19.44 -0.05
N VAL A 877 -32.42 19.51 0.95
CA VAL A 877 -32.69 18.97 2.29
C VAL A 877 -32.42 20.05 3.33
N SER A 878 -33.39 20.27 4.22
CA SER A 878 -33.17 21.01 5.46
C SER A 878 -32.73 20.04 6.55
N VAL A 879 -31.61 20.33 7.20
CA VAL A 879 -30.99 19.44 8.19
C VAL A 879 -30.70 20.19 9.48
N ARG A 880 -30.96 19.54 10.62
CA ARG A 880 -30.53 20.03 11.93
C ARG A 880 -29.17 19.45 12.27
N VAL A 881 -28.23 20.34 12.58
CA VAL A 881 -26.89 20.02 13.06
C VAL A 881 -26.87 20.14 14.57
N LYS A 882 -26.44 19.07 15.24
CA LYS A 882 -26.34 19.00 16.70
C LYS A 882 -24.92 18.67 17.13
N ARG A 883 -24.35 19.51 18.00
CA ARG A 883 -23.05 19.25 18.62
C ARG A 883 -23.17 18.14 19.67
N SER A 884 -22.19 17.24 19.73
CA SER A 884 -22.11 16.27 20.82
C SER A 884 -21.94 17.01 22.16
N PRO A 885 -22.71 16.67 23.21
CA PRO A 885 -22.58 17.31 24.52
C PRO A 885 -21.18 17.09 25.14
N PHE A 886 -20.46 16.04 24.73
CA PHE A 886 -19.12 15.70 25.22
C PHE A 886 -17.98 16.29 24.37
N PHE A 887 -18.30 17.01 23.30
CA PHE A 887 -17.33 17.70 22.46
C PHE A 887 -17.39 19.22 22.71
N ASN A 888 -16.67 19.70 23.72
CA ASN A 888 -16.63 21.12 24.12
C ASN A 888 -15.39 21.87 23.60
N PHE A 889 -14.81 21.41 22.49
CA PHE A 889 -13.72 22.13 21.80
C PHE A 889 -14.20 23.50 21.29
N VAL A 890 -15.43 23.56 20.78
CA VAL A 890 -16.15 24.78 20.42
C VAL A 890 -17.52 24.82 21.10
N THR A 891 -18.04 26.03 21.27
CA THR A 891 -19.38 26.30 21.79
C THR A 891 -20.25 26.81 20.64
N CYS A 892 -21.34 26.12 20.34
CA CYS A 892 -22.36 26.58 19.42
C CYS A 892 -23.72 26.00 19.82
N GLU A 893 -24.78 26.74 19.48
CA GLU A 893 -26.16 26.23 19.54
C GLU A 893 -26.40 25.23 18.40
N ASP A 894 -27.45 24.43 18.55
CA ASP A 894 -27.96 23.63 17.43
C ASP A 894 -28.36 24.57 16.29
N LEU A 895 -28.03 24.22 15.06
CA LEU A 895 -28.33 25.04 13.90
C LEU A 895 -29.07 24.24 12.83
N THR A 896 -29.86 24.94 12.01
CA THR A 896 -30.47 24.37 10.81
C THR A 896 -29.71 24.85 9.58
N SER A 897 -29.54 23.97 8.60
CA SER A 897 -28.93 24.31 7.32
C SER A 897 -29.78 23.76 6.18
N ASP A 898 -30.10 24.62 5.22
CA ASP A 898 -30.68 24.18 3.95
C ASP A 898 -29.54 23.85 2.99
N VAL A 899 -29.48 22.60 2.54
CA VAL A 899 -28.43 22.10 1.65
C VAL A 899 -29.05 21.72 0.32
N PRO A 900 -28.79 22.48 -0.77
CA PRO A 900 -29.33 22.17 -2.09
C PRO A 900 -28.94 20.76 -2.56
N ALA A 901 -29.74 20.20 -3.47
CA ALA A 901 -29.44 18.92 -4.12
C ALA A 901 -28.03 18.92 -4.75
N GLY A 902 -27.28 17.84 -4.55
CA GLY A 902 -25.92 17.68 -5.09
C GLY A 902 -25.00 18.87 -4.79
N SER A 903 -25.04 19.42 -3.58
CA SER A 903 -24.27 20.62 -3.21
C SER A 903 -23.67 20.51 -1.82
N THR A 904 -22.65 21.33 -1.55
CA THR A 904 -22.01 21.44 -0.24
C THR A 904 -22.26 22.82 0.35
N VAL A 905 -22.63 22.89 1.63
CA VAL A 905 -22.67 24.13 2.41
C VAL A 905 -21.54 24.10 3.42
N GLU A 906 -20.78 25.20 3.47
CA GLU A 906 -19.69 25.38 4.42
C GLU A 906 -20.08 26.35 5.56
N ARG A 907 -19.56 26.06 6.76
CA ARG A 907 -19.67 26.89 7.95
C ARG A 907 -18.34 26.87 8.71
N ILE A 908 -17.92 28.03 9.21
CA ILE A 908 -16.80 28.12 10.15
C ILE A 908 -17.39 28.23 11.57
N ILE A 909 -16.97 27.33 12.45
CA ILE A 909 -17.36 27.31 13.86
C ILE A 909 -16.13 27.65 14.69
N ALA A 910 -16.11 28.86 15.26
CA ALA A 910 -15.05 29.29 16.16
C ALA A 910 -15.48 29.11 17.62
N ALA A 911 -14.53 28.83 18.51
CA ALA A 911 -14.79 28.94 19.94
C ALA A 911 -15.16 30.40 20.27
N SER A 912 -16.19 30.61 21.09
CA SER A 912 -16.50 31.93 21.64
C SER A 912 -15.24 32.52 22.29
N LYS A 913 -14.91 33.78 21.95
CA LYS A 913 -13.74 34.49 22.49
C LYS A 913 -13.72 34.51 24.01
#